data_AF-A0A944AN03-F1
#
_entry.id   AF-A0A944AN03-F1
#
_cell.length_a   1.000
_cell.length_b   1.000
_cell.length_c   1.000
_cell.angle_alpha   90.00
_cell.angle_beta   90.00
_cell.angle_gamma   90.00
#
_symmetry.space_group_name_H-M   'P 1'
#
loop_
_entity.id
_entity.type
_entity.pdbx_description
1 polymer ?
#
loop_
_entity_poly.entity_id
_entity_poly.type
_entity_poly.pdbx_seq_one_letter_code
_entity_poly.pdbx_strand_id
1 'polypeptide(L)'
;MTNRQPSWNMLEAIVLLEAFISTKDGLLSRTDAISRASSDLRKMALNQGTNIDQTFRNESGISFQMHSMESAFFGKTMFKPATKLFTEAARIYHEDQNEYQKLLKEARMMIDGKKTIIDDYMQYLAKKVSPSQLSEFYDCYSEIEAFCMKTKVLQKPLFETTDFEIIKKVQRTIEQNKIFRITHKRQFNKILAACRHYYLYIKEGQFPQPETEAERIERITPTTSVAPTHTEVVVACDTVEQLTRTEQDERLSQKYPIIYKRVHSVLKASDCALSIGILGEKISRIARPAVLEEILDNVSWAKSVGDEYAFSDEIVDHTVEMEDEERAERDNGATASEMQSLSVTEHEETSRIDFNGNFNLAYSKPESFTYFDEQKPFGSSWTDLYVTFVATICEDYPHLLVPGMSFSNRNSRVELARNDNYSFMIDAKPVPGTDLMLETNISASNMADKIKFILDLCNVDYENVVITYKKKGSTTSAQSSVVSVEPAKTTAQSAFNSISFTRYLRDTLRMAEATCRSYASAINNCESFAKEHELPSWRLYTNDRKAAEETIKLLMANEKFQAYNANQHNRFRAALQKYLAFIGSTNTIFGASSSENRVEESTPYRNEEYEAVLAKYFKKGFRMESPLEVRKFRRYYSTIHEKELSDSDDVISNNIKALCILYDGKAFLPDVMLSDEVKTKLYAYIDSAFAGGKTAIYYQALYSEFAEAFLDHHIHDADMLKAYLTATGNGQFYIQRSFISKELNVTMDPMSEIRDCLIEYGRPVEYEELFEALAHIPQNKIKFILASNGEFVNNGQGAYFHEKIVRLSDEELEGIAEIISQTIDEKVFMGGNELYDAIKIKYSYIIEENKALSVYGFRDALKAKLGDRFSFKGNIISHSGNELSMADVFAKYAQTHDSFTLSELQGLASNLATVIYFDAVYENSLRVSKERFVSKAMAQFAVSETDDALDRVCVGKYIPICEVQNFGVFPYAGFTWNSYLLEHYVASYSRKYKLLHSGFNGTECAGAIVRRSAGIDSFDDLIIDLLVNNPIEMKKAPVLQYLSDKGYLARRRYSEIESLIIKAKAQKQRKDD
;
A
#
# COMPACT_ATOMS: atom_id res chain seq x y z
N MET A 1 -39.94 -57.80 -18.55
CA MET A 1 -40.06 -56.66 -17.61
C MET A 1 -39.45 -55.45 -18.30
N THR A 2 -40.26 -54.44 -18.64
CA THR A 2 -39.77 -53.20 -19.25
C THR A 2 -38.97 -52.42 -18.21
N ASN A 3 -37.65 -52.34 -18.37
CA ASN A 3 -36.79 -51.52 -17.50
C ASN A 3 -37.26 -50.07 -17.58
N ARG A 4 -37.86 -49.58 -16.49
CA ARG A 4 -38.34 -48.20 -16.39
C ARG A 4 -37.11 -47.31 -16.25
N GLN A 5 -36.95 -46.38 -17.18
CA GLN A 5 -35.85 -45.43 -17.18
C GLN A 5 -35.79 -44.65 -15.85
N PRO A 6 -34.60 -44.45 -15.26
CA PRO A 6 -34.47 -43.73 -13.99
C PRO A 6 -34.93 -42.27 -14.12
N SER A 7 -35.50 -41.76 -13.03
CA SER A 7 -36.01 -40.38 -12.93
C SER A 7 -34.89 -39.37 -13.13
N TRP A 8 -35.23 -38.24 -13.75
CA TRP A 8 -34.31 -37.12 -13.93
C TRP A 8 -33.97 -36.47 -12.57
N ASN A 9 -32.72 -36.06 -12.40
CA ASN A 9 -32.27 -35.23 -11.27
C ASN A 9 -31.92 -33.80 -11.71
N MET A 10 -31.63 -32.91 -10.74
CA MET A 10 -31.36 -31.50 -11.03
C MET A 10 -30.13 -31.29 -11.91
N LEU A 11 -29.04 -32.01 -11.67
CA LEU A 11 -27.81 -31.88 -12.46
C LEU A 11 -28.02 -32.34 -13.91
N GLU A 12 -28.77 -33.42 -14.12
CA GLU A 12 -29.18 -33.84 -15.48
C GLU A 12 -30.05 -32.78 -16.16
N ALA A 13 -30.97 -32.15 -15.42
CA ALA A 13 -31.81 -31.07 -15.94
C ALA A 13 -30.97 -29.83 -16.32
N ILE A 14 -29.94 -29.49 -15.55
CA ILE A 14 -29.02 -28.38 -15.84
C ILE A 14 -28.20 -28.64 -17.11
N VAL A 15 -27.72 -29.88 -17.33
CA VAL A 15 -27.02 -30.26 -18.58
C VAL A 15 -27.95 -30.14 -19.79
N LEU A 16 -29.22 -30.55 -19.64
CA LEU A 16 -30.21 -30.40 -20.71
C LEU A 16 -30.54 -28.92 -20.97
N LEU A 17 -30.60 -28.10 -19.92
CA LEU A 17 -30.85 -26.67 -20.02
C LEU A 17 -29.70 -25.94 -20.73
N GLU A 18 -28.44 -26.27 -20.42
CA GLU A 18 -27.27 -25.73 -21.11
C GLU A 18 -27.29 -26.04 -22.62
N ALA A 19 -27.66 -27.27 -22.98
CA ALA A 19 -27.79 -27.67 -24.38
C ALA A 19 -28.92 -26.92 -25.10
N PHE A 20 -30.05 -26.68 -24.41
CA PHE A 20 -31.13 -25.85 -24.92
C PHE A 20 -30.68 -24.40 -25.15
N ILE A 21 -30.02 -23.79 -24.15
CA ILE A 21 -29.50 -22.42 -24.24
C ILE A 21 -28.52 -22.29 -25.41
N SER A 22 -27.60 -23.24 -25.55
CA SER A 22 -26.64 -23.26 -26.68
C SER A 22 -27.33 -23.32 -28.05
N THR A 23 -28.50 -23.96 -28.12
CA THR A 23 -29.33 -23.98 -29.34
C THR A 23 -30.02 -22.63 -29.57
N LYS A 24 -30.60 -22.05 -28.51
CA LYS A 24 -31.30 -20.75 -28.55
C LYS A 24 -30.35 -19.61 -28.94
N ASP A 25 -29.11 -19.65 -28.45
CA ASP A 25 -28.08 -18.62 -28.69
C ASP A 25 -27.35 -18.81 -30.03
N GLY A 26 -27.72 -19.83 -30.81
CA GLY A 26 -27.13 -20.12 -32.12
C GLY A 26 -25.69 -20.68 -32.07
N LEU A 27 -25.22 -21.08 -30.89
CA LEU A 27 -23.87 -21.63 -30.68
C LEU A 27 -23.76 -23.07 -31.19
N LEU A 28 -24.84 -23.84 -31.11
CA LEU A 28 -24.93 -25.22 -31.62
C LEU A 28 -26.22 -25.41 -32.40
N SER A 29 -26.19 -26.28 -33.42
CA SER A 29 -27.43 -26.74 -34.06
C SER A 29 -28.23 -27.59 -33.05
N ARG A 30 -29.56 -27.61 -33.19
CA ARG A 30 -30.42 -28.41 -32.28
C ARG A 30 -30.02 -29.89 -32.28
N THR A 31 -29.59 -30.42 -33.42
CA THR A 31 -29.11 -31.80 -33.56
C THR A 31 -27.81 -32.03 -32.79
N ASP A 32 -26.84 -31.12 -32.91
CA ASP A 32 -25.55 -31.23 -32.20
C ASP A 32 -25.72 -31.06 -30.69
N ALA A 33 -26.60 -30.15 -30.26
CA ALA A 33 -26.92 -29.97 -28.85
C ALA A 33 -27.57 -31.22 -28.23
N ILE A 34 -28.47 -31.89 -28.97
CA ILE A 34 -29.08 -33.16 -28.55
C ILE A 34 -28.03 -34.28 -28.45
N SER A 35 -27.16 -34.40 -29.46
CA SER A 35 -26.12 -35.42 -29.47
C SER A 35 -25.11 -35.22 -28.34
N ARG A 36 -24.69 -33.97 -28.11
CA ARG A 36 -23.82 -33.58 -26.99
C ARG A 36 -24.45 -33.87 -25.63
N ALA A 37 -25.69 -33.45 -25.39
CA ALA A 37 -26.37 -33.70 -24.13
C ALA A 37 -26.58 -35.20 -23.86
N SER A 38 -26.90 -35.99 -24.90
CA SER A 38 -26.98 -37.45 -24.82
C SER A 38 -25.63 -38.06 -24.41
N SER A 39 -24.54 -37.65 -25.08
CA SER A 39 -23.18 -38.11 -24.76
C SER A 39 -22.77 -37.76 -23.33
N ASP A 40 -23.00 -36.51 -22.92
CA ASP A 40 -22.62 -36.00 -21.60
C ASP A 40 -23.39 -36.72 -20.47
N LEU A 41 -24.70 -36.87 -20.60
CA LEU A 41 -25.52 -37.55 -19.58
C LEU A 41 -25.20 -39.05 -19.47
N ARG A 42 -24.89 -39.71 -20.59
CA ARG A 42 -24.45 -41.11 -20.59
C ARG A 42 -23.08 -41.26 -19.94
N LYS A 43 -22.14 -40.35 -20.19
CA LYS A 43 -20.85 -40.30 -19.49
C LYS A 43 -21.01 -40.05 -18.00
N MET A 44 -21.84 -39.09 -17.60
CA MET A 44 -22.14 -38.80 -16.20
C MET A 44 -22.65 -40.06 -15.47
N ALA A 45 -23.59 -40.79 -16.07
CA ALA A 45 -24.13 -42.02 -15.48
C ALA A 45 -23.07 -43.14 -15.37
N LEU A 46 -22.21 -43.30 -16.39
CA LEU A 46 -21.10 -44.26 -16.34
C LEU A 46 -20.09 -43.92 -15.24
N ASN A 47 -19.75 -42.64 -15.09
CA ASN A 47 -18.81 -42.18 -14.06
C ASN A 47 -19.36 -42.38 -12.64
N GLN A 48 -20.68 -42.30 -12.49
CA GLN A 48 -21.38 -42.60 -11.22
C GLN A 48 -21.57 -44.11 -10.98
N GLY A 49 -21.00 -44.98 -11.81
CA GLY A 49 -21.09 -46.43 -11.67
C GLY A 49 -22.46 -47.01 -12.05
N THR A 50 -23.28 -46.26 -12.80
CA THR A 50 -24.59 -46.73 -13.27
C THR A 50 -24.43 -47.57 -14.53
N ASN A 51 -24.95 -48.80 -14.52
CA ASN A 51 -25.05 -49.62 -15.72
C ASN A 51 -26.13 -49.05 -16.64
N ILE A 52 -25.73 -48.47 -17.78
CA ILE A 52 -26.64 -47.88 -18.77
C ILE A 52 -26.82 -48.80 -19.98
N ASP A 53 -28.02 -48.82 -20.54
CA ASP A 53 -28.33 -49.54 -21.78
C ASP A 53 -28.40 -48.57 -22.99
N GLN A 54 -28.73 -49.08 -24.18
CA GLN A 54 -28.86 -48.26 -25.39
C GLN A 54 -30.06 -47.29 -25.34
N THR A 55 -31.00 -47.48 -24.41
CA THR A 55 -32.20 -46.65 -24.28
C THR A 55 -32.01 -45.51 -23.27
N PHE A 56 -31.01 -45.59 -22.39
CA PHE A 56 -30.73 -44.56 -21.38
C PHE A 56 -30.28 -43.23 -22.00
N ARG A 57 -31.07 -42.17 -21.79
CA ARG A 57 -30.75 -40.79 -22.23
C ARG A 57 -30.24 -40.71 -23.68
N ASN A 58 -30.77 -41.55 -24.56
CA ASN A 58 -30.41 -41.57 -25.97
C ASN A 58 -30.92 -40.32 -26.69
N GLU A 59 -30.40 -40.04 -27.89
CA GLU A 59 -30.70 -38.80 -28.63
C GLU A 59 -32.21 -38.58 -28.87
N SER A 60 -32.96 -39.64 -29.17
CA SER A 60 -34.42 -39.54 -29.32
C SER A 60 -35.12 -39.14 -28.01
N GLY A 61 -34.69 -39.71 -26.88
CA GLY A 61 -35.18 -39.35 -25.55
C GLY A 61 -34.81 -37.92 -25.15
N ILE A 62 -33.58 -37.50 -25.43
CA ILE A 62 -33.10 -36.13 -25.18
C ILE A 62 -33.86 -35.12 -26.04
N SER A 63 -34.05 -35.40 -27.33
CA SER A 63 -34.89 -34.57 -28.22
C SER A 63 -36.29 -34.36 -27.64
N PHE A 64 -36.92 -35.42 -27.13
CA PHE A 64 -38.24 -35.33 -26.52
C PHE A 64 -38.26 -34.55 -25.19
N GLN A 65 -37.19 -34.61 -24.39
CA GLN A 65 -37.08 -33.83 -23.16
C GLN A 65 -36.68 -32.38 -23.42
N MET A 66 -35.95 -32.09 -24.50
CA MET A 66 -35.59 -30.73 -24.93
C MET A 66 -36.84 -29.86 -25.15
N HIS A 67 -37.91 -30.42 -25.72
CA HIS A 67 -39.20 -29.72 -25.89
C HIS A 67 -39.91 -29.41 -24.55
N SER A 68 -39.68 -30.25 -23.53
CA SER A 68 -40.18 -30.04 -22.17
C SER A 68 -39.37 -28.94 -21.46
N MET A 69 -38.04 -28.92 -21.66
CA MET A 69 -37.14 -27.90 -21.14
C MET A 69 -37.38 -26.53 -21.79
N GLU A 70 -37.62 -26.51 -23.10
CA GLU A 70 -38.01 -25.30 -23.83
C GLU A 70 -39.29 -24.66 -23.27
N SER A 71 -40.28 -25.49 -22.93
CA SER A 71 -41.52 -25.02 -22.31
C SER A 71 -41.30 -24.52 -20.87
N ALA A 72 -40.37 -25.14 -20.13
CA ALA A 72 -39.97 -24.65 -18.80
C ALA A 72 -39.27 -23.28 -18.90
N PHE A 73 -38.36 -23.13 -19.87
CA PHE A 73 -37.60 -21.90 -20.07
C PHE A 73 -38.50 -20.70 -20.40
N PHE A 74 -39.47 -20.87 -21.28
CA PHE A 74 -40.37 -19.78 -21.67
C PHE A 74 -41.57 -19.59 -20.73
N GLY A 75 -41.71 -20.41 -19.67
CA GLY A 75 -42.82 -20.34 -18.73
C GLY A 75 -44.19 -20.66 -19.33
N LYS A 76 -44.26 -21.24 -20.53
CA LYS A 76 -45.49 -21.62 -21.24
C LYS A 76 -45.28 -22.90 -22.05
N THR A 77 -46.33 -23.71 -22.18
CA THR A 77 -46.27 -24.94 -22.98
C THR A 77 -46.09 -24.62 -24.46
N MET A 78 -44.92 -24.98 -25.01
CA MET A 78 -44.61 -24.80 -26.43
C MET A 78 -45.07 -26.02 -27.25
N PHE A 79 -44.50 -27.19 -26.94
CA PHE A 79 -44.82 -28.45 -27.61
C PHE A 79 -45.14 -29.57 -26.60
N LYS A 80 -44.41 -29.60 -25.48
CA LYS A 80 -44.59 -30.57 -24.41
C LYS A 80 -44.61 -29.84 -23.07
N PRO A 81 -45.56 -30.11 -22.16
CA PRO A 81 -45.63 -29.42 -20.88
C PRO A 81 -44.35 -29.64 -20.06
N ALA A 82 -43.91 -28.57 -19.40
CA ALA A 82 -42.76 -28.59 -18.51
C ALA A 82 -42.99 -29.51 -17.31
N THR A 83 -41.96 -30.24 -16.90
CA THR A 83 -41.96 -30.92 -15.60
C THR A 83 -41.64 -29.91 -14.50
N LYS A 84 -42.05 -30.20 -13.25
CA LYS A 84 -41.69 -29.37 -12.09
C LYS A 84 -40.16 -29.20 -11.97
N LEU A 85 -39.41 -30.27 -12.20
CA LEU A 85 -37.95 -30.25 -12.17
C LEU A 85 -37.34 -29.32 -13.21
N PHE A 86 -37.83 -29.34 -14.45
CA PHE A 86 -37.30 -28.47 -15.50
C PHE A 86 -37.73 -27.02 -15.31
N THR A 87 -38.94 -26.80 -14.78
CA THR A 87 -39.42 -25.46 -14.39
C THR A 87 -38.50 -24.89 -13.32
N GLU A 88 -38.08 -25.70 -12.34
CA GLU A 88 -37.16 -25.27 -11.30
C GLU A 88 -35.75 -24.99 -11.85
N ALA A 89 -35.22 -25.85 -12.72
CA ALA A 89 -33.93 -25.59 -13.38
C ALA A 89 -33.94 -24.29 -14.20
N ALA A 90 -35.03 -24.03 -14.93
CA ALA A 90 -35.23 -22.79 -15.66
C ALA A 90 -35.42 -21.58 -14.72
N ARG A 91 -36.09 -21.75 -13.58
CA ARG A 91 -36.24 -20.70 -12.55
C ARG A 91 -34.88 -20.31 -11.99
N ILE A 92 -34.06 -21.29 -11.60
CA ILE A 92 -32.69 -21.06 -11.11
C ILE A 92 -31.88 -20.28 -12.15
N TYR A 93 -31.97 -20.65 -13.43
CA TYR A 93 -31.29 -19.90 -14.49
C TYR A 93 -31.75 -18.44 -14.63
N HIS A 94 -33.05 -18.15 -14.48
CA HIS A 94 -33.57 -16.79 -14.62
C HIS A 94 -33.39 -15.92 -13.37
N GLU A 95 -33.44 -16.52 -12.18
CA GLU A 95 -33.49 -15.80 -10.90
C GLU A 95 -32.14 -15.80 -10.15
N ASP A 96 -31.33 -16.85 -10.27
CA ASP A 96 -30.02 -16.99 -9.60
C ASP A 96 -28.95 -17.58 -10.52
N GLN A 97 -28.31 -16.69 -11.28
CA GLN A 97 -27.24 -17.06 -12.21
C GLN A 97 -26.01 -17.65 -11.48
N ASN A 98 -25.76 -17.29 -10.22
CA ASN A 98 -24.63 -17.84 -9.47
C ASN A 98 -24.87 -19.30 -9.08
N GLU A 99 -26.08 -19.61 -8.62
CA GLU A 99 -26.52 -20.98 -8.32
C GLU A 99 -26.54 -21.84 -9.59
N TYR A 100 -27.04 -21.31 -10.71
CA TYR A 100 -26.99 -22.00 -12.00
C TYR A 100 -25.55 -22.35 -12.40
N GLN A 101 -24.62 -21.40 -12.34
CA GLN A 101 -23.21 -21.64 -12.69
C GLN A 101 -22.54 -22.64 -11.74
N LYS A 102 -22.89 -22.64 -10.45
CA LYS A 102 -22.43 -23.62 -9.47
C LYS A 102 -22.90 -25.04 -9.84
N LEU A 103 -24.20 -25.21 -10.08
CA LEU A 103 -24.78 -26.50 -10.47
C LEU A 103 -24.25 -27.00 -11.82
N LEU A 104 -24.04 -26.09 -12.77
CA LEU A 104 -23.47 -26.44 -14.07
C LEU A 104 -22.03 -26.92 -13.93
N LYS A 105 -21.21 -26.24 -13.12
CA LYS A 105 -19.84 -26.67 -12.83
C LYS A 105 -19.81 -28.05 -12.17
N GLU A 106 -20.68 -28.29 -11.19
CA GLU A 106 -20.83 -29.59 -10.53
C GLU A 106 -21.23 -30.69 -11.52
N ALA A 107 -22.23 -30.44 -12.37
CA ALA A 107 -22.64 -31.38 -13.41
C ALA A 107 -21.50 -31.69 -14.39
N ARG A 108 -20.74 -30.68 -14.81
CA ARG A 108 -19.57 -30.84 -15.70
C ARG A 108 -18.46 -31.68 -15.06
N MET A 109 -18.18 -31.49 -13.77
CA MET A 109 -17.24 -32.33 -13.04
C MET A 109 -17.66 -33.80 -13.00
N MET A 110 -18.95 -34.09 -12.85
CA MET A 110 -19.47 -35.47 -12.89
C MET A 110 -19.40 -36.10 -14.30
N ILE A 111 -19.49 -35.30 -15.37
CA ILE A 111 -19.33 -35.75 -16.76
C ILE A 111 -17.87 -36.07 -17.09
N ASP A 112 -16.94 -35.28 -16.58
CA ASP A 112 -15.51 -35.41 -16.87
C ASP A 112 -14.85 -36.62 -16.18
N GLY A 113 -15.57 -37.30 -15.27
CA GLY A 113 -15.16 -38.60 -14.74
C GLY A 113 -13.90 -38.58 -13.88
N LYS A 114 -13.50 -37.40 -13.40
CA LYS A 114 -12.47 -37.30 -12.36
C LYS A 114 -13.05 -37.93 -11.10
N LYS A 115 -12.71 -39.19 -10.81
CA LYS A 115 -12.76 -39.70 -9.43
C LYS A 115 -11.89 -38.78 -8.61
N THR A 116 -12.53 -37.94 -7.83
CA THR A 116 -11.79 -36.96 -7.06
C THR A 116 -11.30 -37.65 -5.80
N ILE A 117 -10.10 -37.27 -5.35
CA ILE A 117 -9.60 -37.61 -4.01
C ILE A 117 -10.66 -37.25 -2.94
N ILE A 118 -11.57 -36.31 -3.24
CA ILE A 118 -12.75 -35.97 -2.42
C ILE A 118 -13.64 -37.20 -2.21
N ASP A 119 -14.03 -37.92 -3.26
CA ASP A 119 -14.97 -39.05 -3.14
C ASP A 119 -14.38 -40.20 -2.30
N ASP A 120 -13.10 -40.52 -2.53
CA ASP A 120 -12.38 -41.55 -1.78
C ASP A 120 -12.12 -41.12 -0.33
N TYR A 121 -11.77 -39.85 -0.13
CA TYR A 121 -11.60 -39.29 1.20
C TYR A 121 -12.92 -39.27 2.00
N MET A 122 -14.02 -38.88 1.37
CA MET A 122 -15.33 -38.83 2.03
C MET A 122 -15.82 -40.23 2.38
N GLN A 123 -15.52 -41.23 1.56
CA GLN A 123 -15.80 -42.64 1.88
C GLN A 123 -14.89 -43.17 3.03
N TYR A 124 -13.63 -42.74 3.09
CA TYR A 124 -12.74 -43.02 4.23
C TYR A 124 -13.24 -42.36 5.52
N LEU A 125 -13.65 -41.09 5.44
CA LEU A 125 -14.12 -40.31 6.58
C LEU A 125 -15.44 -40.88 7.13
N ALA A 126 -16.39 -41.24 6.24
CA ALA A 126 -17.67 -41.84 6.61
C ALA A 126 -17.55 -43.15 7.42
N LYS A 127 -16.41 -43.87 7.31
CA LYS A 127 -16.13 -45.07 8.14
C LYS A 127 -15.62 -44.73 9.53
N LYS A 128 -15.11 -43.51 9.75
CA LYS A 128 -14.47 -43.06 11.00
C LYS A 128 -15.34 -42.09 11.81
N VAL A 129 -16.36 -41.47 11.20
CA VAL A 129 -17.24 -40.49 11.86
C VAL A 129 -18.72 -40.77 11.59
N SER A 130 -19.60 -40.27 12.46
CA SER A 130 -21.04 -40.43 12.29
C SER A 130 -21.58 -39.59 11.11
N PRO A 131 -22.74 -39.95 10.51
CA PRO A 131 -23.32 -39.19 9.40
C PRO A 131 -23.59 -37.70 9.70
N SER A 132 -23.92 -37.36 10.95
CA SER A 132 -24.11 -35.97 11.38
C SER A 132 -22.79 -35.21 11.41
N GLN A 133 -21.72 -35.80 11.95
CA GLN A 133 -20.37 -35.21 11.94
C GLN A 133 -19.79 -35.09 10.53
N LEU A 134 -20.09 -36.06 9.64
CA LEU A 134 -19.67 -36.01 8.24
C LEU A 134 -20.27 -34.79 7.54
N SER A 135 -21.57 -34.53 7.75
CA SER A 135 -22.26 -33.34 7.23
C SER A 135 -21.67 -32.04 7.76
N GLU A 136 -21.32 -31.98 9.05
CA GLU A 136 -20.69 -30.80 9.66
C GLU A 136 -19.28 -30.51 9.10
N PHE A 137 -18.55 -31.55 8.68
CA PHE A 137 -17.21 -31.39 8.13
C PHE A 137 -17.19 -30.91 6.68
N TYR A 138 -18.23 -31.18 5.89
CA TYR A 138 -18.34 -30.67 4.51
C TYR A 138 -18.19 -29.14 4.45
N ASP A 139 -18.92 -28.42 5.30
CA ASP A 139 -18.86 -26.97 5.36
C ASP A 139 -17.48 -26.47 5.85
N CYS A 140 -16.86 -27.20 6.79
CA CYS A 140 -15.54 -26.87 7.30
C CYS A 140 -14.44 -26.96 6.23
N TYR A 141 -14.51 -27.91 5.30
CA TYR A 141 -13.48 -28.05 4.25
C TYR A 141 -13.50 -26.92 3.23
N SER A 142 -14.68 -26.41 2.88
CA SER A 142 -14.79 -25.22 2.01
C SER A 142 -14.18 -23.98 2.66
N GLU A 143 -14.31 -23.83 3.98
CA GLU A 143 -13.70 -22.72 4.72
C GLU A 143 -12.18 -22.85 4.83
N ILE A 144 -11.66 -24.05 5.09
CA ILE A 144 -10.22 -24.34 5.08
C ILE A 144 -9.64 -24.01 3.70
N GLU A 145 -10.27 -24.52 2.64
CA GLU A 145 -9.83 -24.28 1.26
C GLU A 145 -9.84 -22.80 0.90
N ALA A 146 -10.96 -22.11 1.11
CA ALA A 146 -11.07 -20.69 0.78
C ALA A 146 -10.01 -19.84 1.51
N PHE A 147 -9.75 -20.13 2.79
CA PHE A 147 -8.75 -19.43 3.56
C PHE A 147 -7.31 -19.75 3.13
N CYS A 148 -7.00 -21.03 2.90
CA CYS A 148 -5.65 -21.45 2.50
C CYS A 148 -5.32 -21.06 1.05
N MET A 149 -6.31 -20.99 0.16
CA MET A 149 -6.16 -20.42 -1.18
C MET A 149 -5.94 -18.90 -1.12
N LYS A 150 -6.71 -18.18 -0.28
CA LYS A 150 -6.56 -16.73 -0.09
C LYS A 150 -5.21 -16.34 0.52
N THR A 151 -4.71 -17.15 1.45
CA THR A 151 -3.38 -16.98 2.08
C THR A 151 -2.24 -17.60 1.27
N LYS A 152 -2.54 -18.14 0.07
CA LYS A 152 -1.60 -18.78 -0.86
C LYS A 152 -0.81 -19.97 -0.28
N VAL A 153 -1.32 -20.57 0.79
CA VAL A 153 -0.78 -21.84 1.34
C VAL A 153 -1.16 -23.01 0.43
N LEU A 154 -2.34 -22.95 -0.18
CA LEU A 154 -2.77 -23.84 -1.25
C LEU A 154 -2.65 -23.13 -2.61
N GLN A 155 -2.13 -23.85 -3.62
CA GLN A 155 -2.09 -23.40 -5.02
C GLN A 155 -3.17 -24.06 -5.89
N LYS A 156 -3.71 -25.18 -5.43
CA LYS A 156 -4.83 -25.93 -6.02
C LYS A 156 -5.85 -26.22 -4.91
N PRO A 157 -7.11 -26.53 -5.23
CA PRO A 157 -8.11 -26.94 -4.24
C PRO A 157 -7.56 -27.95 -3.22
N LEU A 158 -8.06 -27.91 -1.98
CA LEU A 158 -7.53 -28.68 -0.85
C LEU A 158 -7.45 -30.17 -1.18
N PHE A 159 -8.49 -30.68 -1.84
CA PHE A 159 -8.60 -32.08 -2.23
C PHE A 159 -7.91 -32.41 -3.56
N GLU A 160 -7.38 -31.43 -4.28
CA GLU A 160 -6.49 -31.66 -5.43
C GLU A 160 -5.01 -31.63 -5.00
N THR A 161 -4.75 -31.42 -3.71
CA THR A 161 -3.41 -31.34 -3.11
C THR A 161 -3.11 -32.61 -2.32
N THR A 162 -2.24 -33.47 -2.86
CA THR A 162 -1.79 -34.72 -2.24
C THR A 162 -0.38 -34.65 -1.66
N ASP A 163 0.30 -33.51 -1.80
CA ASP A 163 1.62 -33.27 -1.21
C ASP A 163 1.52 -33.14 0.32
N PHE A 164 2.15 -34.08 1.02
CA PHE A 164 2.11 -34.16 2.47
C PHE A 164 2.69 -32.92 3.17
N GLU A 165 3.78 -32.32 2.66
CA GLU A 165 4.39 -31.15 3.29
C GLU A 165 3.51 -29.90 3.10
N ILE A 166 2.78 -29.80 1.98
CA ILE A 166 1.80 -28.74 1.77
C ILE A 166 0.61 -28.90 2.73
N ILE A 167 0.06 -30.11 2.88
CA ILE A 167 -1.08 -30.36 3.80
C ILE A 167 -0.69 -30.18 5.28
N LYS A 168 0.54 -30.50 5.64
CA LYS A 168 1.12 -30.20 6.97
C LYS A 168 1.24 -28.68 7.20
N LYS A 169 1.61 -27.91 6.16
CA LYS A 169 1.64 -26.44 6.21
C LYS A 169 0.22 -25.86 6.34
N VAL A 170 -0.77 -26.43 5.66
CA VAL A 170 -2.20 -26.09 5.83
C VAL A 170 -2.63 -26.28 7.28
N GLN A 171 -2.35 -27.43 7.89
CA GLN A 171 -2.71 -27.69 9.28
C GLN A 171 -2.06 -26.69 10.25
N ARG A 172 -0.74 -26.43 10.12
CA ARG A 172 -0.04 -25.45 10.96
C ARG A 172 -0.60 -24.04 10.80
N THR A 173 -0.93 -23.64 9.57
CA THR A 173 -1.50 -22.32 9.28
C THR A 173 -2.86 -22.16 9.95
N ILE A 174 -3.73 -23.15 9.87
CA ILE A 174 -5.05 -23.12 10.51
C ILE A 174 -4.94 -23.12 12.04
N GLU A 175 -3.99 -23.89 12.60
CA GLU A 175 -3.76 -23.97 14.05
C GLU A 175 -3.15 -22.69 14.64
N GLN A 176 -2.23 -22.05 13.93
CA GLN A 176 -1.44 -20.91 14.44
C GLN A 176 -2.05 -19.54 14.08
N ASN A 177 -2.94 -19.47 13.07
CA ASN A 177 -3.48 -18.20 12.62
C ASN A 177 -4.55 -17.67 13.60
N LYS A 178 -4.16 -16.67 14.39
CA LYS A 178 -5.00 -16.03 15.41
C LYS A 178 -6.27 -15.39 14.81
N ILE A 179 -6.18 -14.82 13.60
CA ILE A 179 -7.32 -14.18 12.94
C ILE A 179 -8.35 -15.22 12.50
N PHE A 180 -7.90 -16.30 11.83
CA PHE A 180 -8.76 -17.39 11.39
C PHE A 180 -9.48 -18.09 12.55
N ARG A 181 -8.78 -18.23 13.70
CA ARG A 181 -9.34 -18.75 14.96
C ARG A 181 -10.41 -17.83 15.55
N ILE A 182 -10.25 -16.52 15.43
CA ILE A 182 -11.20 -15.53 15.95
C ILE A 182 -12.43 -15.43 15.02
N THR A 183 -12.24 -15.45 13.71
CA THR A 183 -13.35 -15.36 12.73
C THR A 183 -14.24 -16.60 12.73
N HIS A 184 -13.70 -17.79 12.99
CA HIS A 184 -14.45 -19.05 12.99
C HIS A 184 -14.65 -19.63 14.41
N LYS A 185 -14.60 -18.79 15.46
CA LYS A 185 -14.53 -19.20 16.88
C LYS A 185 -15.57 -20.24 17.33
N ARG A 186 -16.79 -20.21 16.78
CA ARG A 186 -17.87 -21.18 17.11
C ARG A 186 -17.63 -22.58 16.54
N GLN A 187 -17.00 -22.68 15.38
CA GLN A 187 -16.75 -23.94 14.65
C GLN A 187 -15.27 -24.32 14.56
N PHE A 188 -14.38 -23.52 15.15
CA PHE A 188 -12.92 -23.72 15.07
C PHE A 188 -12.45 -25.10 15.53
N ASN A 189 -13.05 -25.64 16.60
CA ASN A 189 -12.72 -27.00 17.05
C ASN A 189 -13.16 -28.07 16.04
N LYS A 190 -14.25 -27.84 15.31
CA LYS A 190 -14.74 -28.71 14.22
C LYS A 190 -13.84 -28.60 12.99
N ILE A 191 -13.44 -27.38 12.63
CA ILE A 191 -12.47 -27.13 11.55
C ILE A 191 -11.13 -27.80 11.85
N LEU A 192 -10.63 -27.70 13.09
CA LEU A 192 -9.40 -28.39 13.49
C LEU A 192 -9.53 -29.91 13.41
N ALA A 193 -10.67 -30.47 13.82
CA ALA A 193 -10.93 -31.89 13.69
C ALA A 193 -10.98 -32.32 12.22
N ALA A 194 -11.70 -31.60 11.36
CA ALA A 194 -11.78 -31.83 9.92
C ALA A 194 -10.38 -31.76 9.27
N CYS A 195 -9.61 -30.71 9.57
CA CYS A 195 -8.24 -30.54 9.06
C CYS A 195 -7.32 -31.71 9.47
N ARG A 196 -7.41 -32.17 10.72
CA ARG A 196 -6.66 -33.35 11.22
C ARG A 196 -7.05 -34.63 10.50
N HIS A 197 -8.34 -34.85 10.21
CA HIS A 197 -8.77 -36.04 9.49
C HIS A 197 -8.21 -36.10 8.07
N TYR A 198 -8.15 -34.96 7.37
CA TYR A 198 -7.58 -34.91 6.02
C TYR A 198 -6.05 -35.05 6.05
N TYR A 199 -5.38 -34.40 7.02
CA TYR A 199 -3.96 -34.60 7.25
C TYR A 199 -3.61 -36.08 7.51
N LEU A 200 -4.39 -36.78 8.34
CA LEU A 200 -4.19 -38.19 8.61
C LEU A 200 -4.42 -39.06 7.38
N TYR A 201 -5.42 -38.75 6.56
CA TYR A 201 -5.68 -39.49 5.31
C TYR A 201 -4.50 -39.41 4.33
N ILE A 202 -3.92 -38.22 4.16
CA ILE A 202 -2.73 -38.03 3.32
C ILE A 202 -1.50 -38.68 3.96
N LYS A 203 -1.32 -38.57 5.28
CA LYS A 203 -0.22 -39.21 6.02
C LYS A 203 -0.26 -40.74 5.94
N GLU A 204 -1.45 -41.33 6.00
CA GLU A 204 -1.67 -42.78 5.90
C GLU A 204 -1.54 -43.29 4.46
N GLY A 205 -1.42 -42.40 3.47
CA GLY A 205 -1.22 -42.75 2.06
C GLY A 205 -2.42 -43.45 1.41
N GLN A 206 -3.63 -43.26 1.95
CA GLN A 206 -4.85 -43.99 1.51
C GLN A 206 -5.59 -43.30 0.36
N PHE A 207 -4.94 -42.38 -0.35
CA PHE A 207 -5.46 -41.72 -1.54
C PHE A 207 -4.98 -42.42 -2.82
N PRO A 208 -5.74 -42.37 -3.93
CA PRO A 208 -5.32 -42.98 -5.19
C PRO A 208 -3.99 -42.39 -5.63
N GLN A 209 -2.97 -43.23 -5.74
CA GLN A 209 -1.74 -42.85 -6.44
C GLN A 209 -1.99 -42.93 -7.95
N PRO A 210 -1.32 -42.11 -8.77
CA PRO A 210 -1.45 -42.20 -10.22
C PRO A 210 -1.06 -43.62 -10.66
N GLU A 211 -2.04 -44.38 -11.16
CA GLU A 211 -1.83 -45.73 -11.69
C GLU A 211 -0.82 -45.65 -12.83
N THR A 212 0.26 -46.43 -12.75
CA THR A 212 1.03 -46.77 -13.95
C THR A 212 0.20 -47.75 -14.79
N GLU A 213 0.29 -47.61 -16.12
CA GLU A 213 -0.43 -48.39 -17.14
C GLU A 213 -0.43 -49.92 -16.91
N ALA A 214 0.51 -50.44 -16.11
CA ALA A 214 0.67 -51.85 -15.78
C ALA A 214 -0.34 -52.40 -14.74
N GLU A 215 -0.86 -51.59 -13.82
CA GLU A 215 -1.73 -52.10 -12.73
C GLU A 215 -3.21 -52.18 -13.11
N ARG A 216 -3.59 -51.60 -14.25
CA ARG A 216 -4.98 -51.52 -14.74
C ARG A 216 -5.59 -52.88 -15.13
N ILE A 217 -4.78 -53.94 -15.21
CA ILE A 217 -5.20 -55.24 -15.76
C ILE A 217 -5.74 -56.22 -14.70
N GLU A 218 -5.49 -56.02 -13.40
CA GLU A 218 -5.73 -57.11 -12.42
C GLU A 218 -6.99 -56.99 -11.53
N ARG A 219 -7.73 -55.87 -11.50
CA ARG A 219 -8.82 -55.69 -10.52
C ARG A 219 -10.22 -55.78 -11.11
N ILE A 220 -10.62 -56.97 -11.53
CA ILE A 220 -12.03 -57.34 -11.73
C ILE A 220 -12.39 -58.43 -10.72
N THR A 221 -13.03 -58.08 -9.59
CA THR A 221 -14.16 -58.80 -8.93
C THR A 221 -14.47 -58.30 -7.49
N PRO A 222 -15.73 -58.39 -6.97
CA PRO A 222 -16.18 -57.65 -5.77
C PRO A 222 -16.70 -58.51 -4.58
N THR A 223 -16.68 -57.99 -3.34
CA THR A 223 -17.51 -58.49 -2.19
C THR A 223 -17.55 -57.41 -1.06
N THR A 224 -18.65 -56.68 -0.79
CA THR A 224 -19.85 -56.88 0.09
C THR A 224 -19.71 -56.53 1.60
N SER A 225 -20.72 -55.81 2.11
CA SER A 225 -21.28 -55.77 3.49
C SER A 225 -20.61 -54.83 4.54
N VAL A 226 -21.27 -54.12 5.48
CA VAL A 226 -22.66 -53.94 5.99
C VAL A 226 -22.63 -52.73 6.98
N ALA A 227 -23.75 -52.02 7.16
CA ALA A 227 -24.04 -50.91 8.13
C ALA A 227 -24.26 -51.46 9.59
N PRO A 228 -24.87 -50.80 10.63
CA PRO A 228 -25.54 -49.48 10.74
C PRO A 228 -25.50 -48.75 12.15
N THR A 229 -26.27 -47.63 12.26
CA THR A 229 -27.11 -47.12 13.41
C THR A 229 -26.46 -46.54 14.70
N HIS A 230 -27.00 -45.56 15.47
CA HIS A 230 -28.37 -45.03 15.66
C HIS A 230 -28.38 -43.70 16.50
N THR A 231 -29.38 -42.83 16.23
CA THR A 231 -30.26 -42.00 17.12
C THR A 231 -29.88 -40.66 17.79
N GLU A 232 -30.89 -39.77 17.72
CA GLU A 232 -31.10 -38.37 18.11
C GLU A 232 -31.32 -38.09 19.62
N VAL A 233 -31.14 -36.83 20.07
CA VAL A 233 -32.05 -36.10 21.00
C VAL A 233 -32.01 -34.58 20.70
N VAL A 234 -33.20 -33.95 20.76
CA VAL A 234 -33.58 -32.54 20.50
C VAL A 234 -33.52 -31.68 21.79
N VAL A 235 -33.35 -30.34 21.71
CA VAL A 235 -34.14 -29.27 22.40
C VAL A 235 -33.60 -27.83 22.14
N ALA A 236 -34.51 -27.02 21.59
CA ALA A 236 -34.83 -25.58 21.72
C ALA A 236 -33.83 -24.41 21.49
N CYS A 237 -34.42 -23.37 20.87
CA CYS A 237 -33.94 -22.07 20.41
C CYS A 237 -34.20 -20.98 21.47
N ASP A 238 -33.39 -19.90 21.53
CA ASP A 238 -33.88 -18.54 21.85
C ASP A 238 -32.90 -17.38 21.48
N THR A 239 -33.50 -16.39 20.81
CA THR A 239 -33.30 -14.92 20.69
C THR A 239 -31.91 -14.23 20.72
N VAL A 240 -31.72 -13.29 19.77
CA VAL A 240 -30.56 -12.40 19.59
C VAL A 240 -30.82 -11.03 20.25
N GLU A 241 -30.02 -10.64 21.25
CA GLU A 241 -30.09 -9.31 21.87
C GLU A 241 -29.15 -8.29 21.18
N GLN A 242 -29.64 -7.04 21.10
CA GLN A 242 -28.89 -5.86 20.63
C GLN A 242 -27.84 -5.40 21.67
N LEU A 243 -26.62 -5.12 21.19
CA LEU A 243 -25.43 -4.81 22.01
C LEU A 243 -25.15 -3.31 22.25
N THR A 244 -25.97 -2.42 21.69
CA THR A 244 -25.78 -0.96 21.74
C THR A 244 -27.12 -0.31 22.05
N ARG A 245 -27.20 0.50 23.12
CA ARG A 245 -28.46 1.10 23.59
C ARG A 245 -28.58 2.59 23.27
N THR A 246 -27.46 3.26 22.97
CA THR A 246 -27.39 4.70 22.62
C THR A 246 -26.44 4.97 21.44
N GLU A 247 -26.48 6.17 20.85
CA GLU A 247 -25.51 6.57 19.81
C GLU A 247 -24.06 6.61 20.35
N GLN A 248 -23.88 6.93 21.63
CA GLN A 248 -22.57 6.93 22.28
C GLN A 248 -22.00 5.50 22.44
N ASP A 249 -22.85 4.53 22.78
CA ASP A 249 -22.52 3.10 22.76
C ASP A 249 -22.08 2.63 21.37
N GLU A 250 -22.77 3.08 20.32
CA GLU A 250 -22.42 2.74 18.94
C GLU A 250 -21.08 3.36 18.52
N ARG A 251 -20.81 4.61 18.90
CA ARG A 251 -19.51 5.27 18.68
C ARG A 251 -18.37 4.57 19.41
N LEU A 252 -18.54 4.21 20.68
CA LEU A 252 -17.53 3.49 21.47
C LEU A 252 -17.36 2.05 20.98
N SER A 253 -18.43 1.40 20.51
CA SER A 253 -18.38 0.10 19.82
C SER A 253 -17.63 0.20 18.49
N GLN A 254 -17.76 1.29 17.72
CA GLN A 254 -17.00 1.46 16.48
C GLN A 254 -15.53 1.83 16.73
N LYS A 255 -15.25 2.64 17.76
CA LYS A 255 -13.89 3.06 18.16
C LYS A 255 -13.09 1.91 18.77
N TYR A 256 -13.74 1.07 19.60
CA TYR A 256 -13.10 -0.05 20.32
C TYR A 256 -13.85 -1.39 20.17
N PRO A 257 -14.09 -1.91 18.95
CA PRO A 257 -15.07 -2.98 18.66
C PRO A 257 -14.82 -4.31 19.35
N ILE A 258 -13.56 -4.66 19.56
CA ILE A 258 -13.17 -5.93 20.21
C ILE A 258 -13.19 -5.79 21.72
N ILE A 259 -12.75 -4.64 22.24
CA ILE A 259 -12.65 -4.35 23.68
C ILE A 259 -14.06 -4.14 24.24
N TYR A 260 -14.87 -3.30 23.58
CA TYR A 260 -16.26 -3.00 23.91
C TYR A 260 -17.11 -4.27 24.09
N LYS A 261 -17.11 -5.17 23.10
CA LYS A 261 -17.91 -6.42 23.16
C LYS A 261 -17.47 -7.35 24.29
N ARG A 262 -16.17 -7.41 24.58
CA ARG A 262 -15.62 -8.25 25.66
C ARG A 262 -15.95 -7.68 27.02
N VAL A 263 -15.74 -6.38 27.22
CA VAL A 263 -16.07 -5.67 28.46
C VAL A 263 -17.56 -5.79 28.77
N HIS A 264 -18.44 -5.53 27.78
CA HIS A 264 -19.88 -5.74 27.90
C HIS A 264 -20.22 -7.18 28.30
N SER A 265 -19.63 -8.19 27.65
CA SER A 265 -19.91 -9.60 27.98
C SER A 265 -19.46 -10.01 29.38
N VAL A 266 -18.33 -9.46 29.88
CA VAL A 266 -17.76 -9.81 31.18
C VAL A 266 -18.52 -9.14 32.32
N LEU A 267 -18.92 -7.88 32.13
CA LEU A 267 -19.77 -7.16 33.08
C LEU A 267 -21.19 -7.72 33.10
N LYS A 268 -21.81 -8.00 31.94
CA LYS A 268 -23.15 -8.61 31.86
C LYS A 268 -23.21 -10.02 32.47
N ALA A 269 -22.12 -10.78 32.40
CA ALA A 269 -22.03 -12.13 32.97
C ALA A 269 -21.54 -12.16 34.43
N SER A 270 -21.26 -11.00 35.04
CA SER A 270 -20.80 -10.94 36.45
C SER A 270 -21.92 -10.37 37.33
N ASP A 271 -22.30 -11.12 38.36
CA ASP A 271 -23.33 -10.70 39.32
C ASP A 271 -22.82 -9.69 40.38
N CYS A 272 -21.58 -9.20 40.24
CA CYS A 272 -20.93 -8.28 41.17
C CYS A 272 -20.12 -7.19 40.45
N ALA A 273 -19.90 -6.05 41.12
CA ALA A 273 -19.06 -4.98 40.62
C ALA A 273 -17.60 -5.43 40.50
N LEU A 274 -16.89 -4.95 39.47
CA LEU A 274 -15.52 -5.32 39.16
C LEU A 274 -14.63 -4.07 39.06
N SER A 275 -13.50 -4.08 39.75
CA SER A 275 -12.44 -3.09 39.52
C SER A 275 -11.82 -3.23 38.13
N ILE A 276 -11.26 -2.13 37.59
CA ILE A 276 -10.60 -2.10 36.28
C ILE A 276 -9.46 -3.13 36.19
N GLY A 277 -8.75 -3.39 37.30
CA GLY A 277 -7.69 -4.40 37.36
C GLY A 277 -8.20 -5.82 37.09
N ILE A 278 -9.27 -6.23 37.79
CA ILE A 278 -9.87 -7.57 37.64
C ILE A 278 -10.55 -7.70 36.27
N LEU A 279 -11.22 -6.66 35.81
CA LEU A 279 -11.85 -6.62 34.49
C LEU A 279 -10.80 -6.75 33.37
N GLY A 280 -9.66 -6.08 33.52
CA GLY A 280 -8.51 -6.18 32.64
C GLY A 280 -7.95 -7.60 32.54
N GLU A 281 -7.89 -8.35 33.65
CA GLU A 281 -7.48 -9.76 33.64
C GLU A 281 -8.51 -10.67 32.96
N LYS A 282 -9.81 -10.47 33.25
CA LYS A 282 -10.90 -11.27 32.66
C LYS A 282 -11.01 -11.10 31.14
N ILE A 283 -10.65 -9.93 30.59
CA ILE A 283 -10.58 -9.73 29.14
C ILE A 283 -9.22 -10.10 28.51
N SER A 284 -8.32 -10.74 29.27
CA SER A 284 -6.96 -11.13 28.84
C SER A 284 -6.02 -9.95 28.53
N ARG A 285 -6.17 -8.84 29.26
CA ARG A 285 -5.34 -7.61 29.18
C ARG A 285 -5.23 -7.01 27.77
N ILE A 286 -6.26 -7.19 26.94
CA ILE A 286 -6.29 -6.72 25.55
C ILE A 286 -6.35 -5.19 25.42
N ALA A 287 -6.60 -4.47 26.52
CA ALA A 287 -6.71 -3.01 26.57
C ALA A 287 -6.00 -2.47 27.81
N ARG A 288 -5.44 -1.26 27.71
CA ARG A 288 -4.82 -0.56 28.84
C ARG A 288 -5.92 -0.08 29.81
N PRO A 289 -5.64 0.03 31.13
CA PRO A 289 -6.63 0.47 32.13
C PRO A 289 -7.36 1.78 31.76
N ALA A 290 -6.65 2.78 31.23
CA ALA A 290 -7.25 4.05 30.81
C ALA A 290 -8.26 3.92 29.66
N VAL A 291 -8.11 2.92 28.78
CA VAL A 291 -9.08 2.65 27.69
C VAL A 291 -10.30 1.91 28.23
N LEU A 292 -10.13 1.10 29.28
CA LEU A 292 -11.25 0.46 29.96
C LEU A 292 -12.07 1.48 30.75
N GLU A 293 -11.40 2.40 31.44
CA GLU A 293 -12.01 3.53 32.14
C GLU A 293 -12.77 4.43 31.15
N GLU A 294 -12.14 4.83 30.03
CA GLU A 294 -12.81 5.60 28.97
C GLU A 294 -14.07 4.93 28.44
N ILE A 295 -14.05 3.60 28.24
CA ILE A 295 -15.24 2.87 27.78
C ILE A 295 -16.30 2.86 28.91
N LEU A 296 -15.94 2.48 30.13
CA LEU A 296 -16.90 2.30 31.23
C LEU A 296 -17.56 3.60 31.69
N ASP A 297 -16.83 4.71 31.66
CA ASP A 297 -17.31 6.03 32.07
C ASP A 297 -18.24 6.68 31.05
N ASN A 298 -18.35 6.11 29.84
CA ASN A 298 -19.07 6.73 28.73
C ASN A 298 -20.09 5.80 28.06
N VAL A 299 -20.20 4.54 28.51
CA VAL A 299 -21.20 3.59 28.00
C VAL A 299 -22.45 3.55 28.86
N SER A 300 -23.60 3.39 28.21
CA SER A 300 -24.91 3.50 28.85
C SER A 300 -25.30 2.29 29.71
N TRP A 301 -24.54 1.19 29.66
CA TRP A 301 -24.83 -0.06 30.37
C TRP A 301 -23.86 -0.34 31.52
N ALA A 302 -22.93 0.58 31.82
CA ALA A 302 -22.01 0.46 32.95
C ALA A 302 -22.29 1.55 34.00
N LYS A 303 -22.32 1.13 35.27
CA LYS A 303 -22.51 2.02 36.43
C LYS A 303 -21.32 1.92 37.37
N SER A 304 -20.80 3.04 37.83
CA SER A 304 -19.77 3.08 38.88
C SER A 304 -20.40 2.88 40.27
N VAL A 305 -19.75 2.05 41.08
CA VAL A 305 -20.10 1.78 42.48
C VAL A 305 -18.80 1.84 43.28
N GLY A 306 -18.44 3.04 43.77
CA GLY A 306 -17.13 3.28 44.37
C GLY A 306 -16.00 3.22 43.33
N ASP A 307 -14.94 2.45 43.60
CA ASP A 307 -13.80 2.23 42.69
C ASP A 307 -14.02 1.05 41.70
N GLU A 308 -15.26 0.54 41.60
CA GLU A 308 -15.62 -0.63 40.80
C GLU A 308 -16.81 -0.36 39.88
N TYR A 309 -16.98 -1.18 38.84
CA TYR A 309 -18.03 -1.02 37.81
C TYR A 309 -18.95 -2.24 37.77
N ALA A 310 -20.25 -2.00 37.63
CA ALA A 310 -21.27 -3.04 37.49
C ALA A 310 -22.09 -2.85 36.21
N PHE A 311 -22.66 -3.94 35.69
CA PHE A 311 -23.59 -3.88 34.57
C PHE A 311 -24.95 -3.37 35.04
N SER A 312 -25.54 -2.44 34.27
CA SER A 312 -26.88 -1.92 34.49
C SER A 312 -27.79 -2.34 33.34
N ASP A 313 -28.99 -2.84 33.64
CA ASP A 313 -30.03 -3.10 32.63
C ASP A 313 -30.78 -1.83 32.19
N GLU A 314 -30.73 -0.77 33.01
CA GLU A 314 -31.24 0.56 32.69
C GLU A 314 -30.14 1.45 32.09
N ILE A 315 -30.52 2.37 31.18
CA ILE A 315 -29.60 3.34 30.54
C ILE A 315 -29.05 4.28 31.60
N VAL A 316 -27.73 4.25 31.80
CA VAL A 316 -26.97 5.14 32.67
C VAL A 316 -26.57 6.39 31.88
N ASP A 317 -27.05 7.55 32.32
CA ASP A 317 -26.69 8.84 31.76
C ASP A 317 -25.47 9.41 32.52
N HIS A 318 -24.37 9.63 31.79
CA HIS A 318 -23.12 10.16 32.35
C HIS A 318 -22.99 11.68 32.15
N THR A 319 -24.07 12.37 31.76
CA THR A 319 -24.09 13.84 31.69
C THR A 319 -24.32 14.43 33.08
N VAL A 320 -23.30 15.08 33.64
CA VAL A 320 -23.47 15.91 34.85
C VAL A 320 -23.79 17.34 34.41
N GLU A 321 -24.94 17.83 34.86
CA GLU A 321 -25.41 19.20 34.74
C GLU A 321 -24.43 20.17 35.42
N MET A 322 -24.03 21.22 34.71
CA MET A 322 -23.32 22.36 35.30
C MET A 322 -24.37 23.30 35.91
N GLU A 323 -24.36 23.44 37.24
CA GLU A 323 -25.02 24.54 37.93
C GLU A 323 -24.11 25.78 37.93
N ASP A 324 -24.71 26.91 37.54
CA ASP A 324 -24.18 28.27 37.46
C ASP A 324 -23.96 28.93 38.85
N GLU A 325 -23.35 30.13 38.82
CA GLU A 325 -23.07 31.14 39.89
C GLU A 325 -21.57 31.14 40.34
N GLU A 326 -20.79 32.22 40.30
CA GLU A 326 -21.08 33.63 40.65
C GLU A 326 -20.02 34.61 40.05
N ARG A 327 -20.31 35.92 40.15
CA ARG A 327 -19.76 37.07 39.42
C ARG A 327 -18.83 37.95 40.28
N ALA A 328 -17.97 38.74 39.59
CA ALA A 328 -17.31 39.99 40.04
C ALA A 328 -16.06 39.82 40.96
N GLU A 329 -14.99 40.63 40.94
CA GLU A 329 -14.80 42.04 40.53
C GLU A 329 -13.31 42.46 40.65
N ARG A 330 -12.96 43.60 40.02
CA ARG A 330 -11.80 44.52 40.21
C ARG A 330 -10.49 44.20 39.46
N ASP A 331 -10.00 44.95 38.47
CA ASP A 331 -9.90 46.41 38.16
C ASP A 331 -8.52 47.04 38.50
N ASN A 332 -8.09 47.93 37.59
CA ASN A 332 -6.93 48.84 37.56
C ASN A 332 -5.54 48.27 37.24
N GLY A 333 -4.76 48.83 36.30
CA GLY A 333 -4.96 49.99 35.44
C GLY A 333 -3.63 50.42 34.78
N ALA A 334 -3.75 51.06 33.61
CA ALA A 334 -2.93 52.13 32.96
C ALA A 334 -1.38 52.05 32.98
N THR A 335 -0.59 52.40 31.96
CA THR A 335 -0.54 53.54 30.99
C THR A 335 0.55 53.18 29.95
N ALA A 336 0.33 53.25 28.63
CA ALA A 336 0.32 54.42 27.74
C ALA A 336 1.70 55.06 27.41
N SER A 337 2.02 55.05 26.10
CA SER A 337 2.75 56.07 25.31
C SER A 337 4.25 56.29 25.57
N GLU A 338 5.13 56.59 24.61
CA GLU A 338 5.01 56.89 23.17
C GLU A 338 6.42 56.98 22.55
N MET A 339 6.53 56.47 21.31
CA MET A 339 7.11 57.10 20.11
C MET A 339 8.50 57.75 20.03
N GLN A 340 9.07 57.48 18.83
CA GLN A 340 9.98 58.29 18.00
C GLN A 340 11.48 58.24 18.33
N SER A 341 12.32 57.52 17.57
CA SER A 341 12.72 57.59 16.15
C SER A 341 14.04 58.36 15.97
N LEU A 342 15.07 57.70 15.42
CA LEU A 342 15.78 58.08 14.17
C LEU A 342 17.07 57.25 13.99
N SER A 343 16.98 56.34 13.01
CA SER A 343 17.97 55.84 12.04
C SER A 343 19.46 56.21 12.14
N VAL A 344 20.32 55.19 11.94
CA VAL A 344 21.29 55.17 10.84
C VAL A 344 21.32 53.75 10.21
N THR A 345 21.31 53.74 8.89
CA THR A 345 21.19 52.64 7.91
C THR A 345 22.43 51.79 7.70
N GLU A 346 22.26 50.47 7.55
CA GLU A 346 23.09 49.62 6.67
C GLU A 346 22.15 48.88 5.71
N HIS A 347 22.40 49.01 4.41
CA HIS A 347 21.55 48.48 3.34
C HIS A 347 21.66 46.95 3.25
N GLU A 348 20.72 46.22 3.83
CA GLU A 348 20.46 44.82 3.51
C GLU A 348 19.58 44.76 2.24
N GLU A 349 20.10 44.21 1.15
CA GLU A 349 19.36 44.05 -0.11
C GLU A 349 18.14 43.14 0.10
N THR A 350 16.99 43.79 0.23
CA THR A 350 15.67 43.15 0.27
C THR A 350 15.35 42.68 -1.15
N SER A 351 15.22 41.37 -1.35
CA SER A 351 14.95 40.77 -2.66
C SER A 351 13.46 40.49 -2.81
N ARG A 352 12.90 40.71 -4.02
CA ARG A 352 11.53 40.32 -4.38
C ARG A 352 11.53 38.92 -5.01
N ILE A 353 10.50 38.11 -4.72
CA ILE A 353 10.28 36.87 -5.48
C ILE A 353 9.88 37.21 -6.91
N ASP A 354 10.62 36.68 -7.89
CA ASP A 354 10.22 36.67 -9.30
C ASP A 354 9.62 35.30 -9.65
N PHE A 355 8.30 35.25 -9.78
CA PHE A 355 7.58 34.01 -10.14
C PHE A 355 7.81 33.58 -11.59
N ASN A 356 8.32 34.46 -12.48
CA ASN A 356 8.69 34.09 -13.85
C ASN A 356 10.09 33.47 -13.94
N GLY A 357 10.91 33.58 -12.90
CA GLY A 357 12.27 33.06 -12.83
C GLY A 357 12.44 31.85 -11.90
N ASN A 358 13.66 31.31 -11.83
CA ASN A 358 14.03 30.30 -10.84
C ASN A 358 14.46 30.99 -9.53
N PHE A 359 13.79 30.68 -8.43
CA PHE A 359 14.15 31.18 -7.09
C PHE A 359 14.69 30.05 -6.19
N ASN A 360 15.67 30.40 -5.34
CA ASN A 360 16.15 29.54 -4.27
C ASN A 360 16.08 30.33 -2.96
N LEU A 361 15.17 29.91 -2.09
CA LEU A 361 14.84 30.54 -0.81
C LEU A 361 15.51 29.85 0.39
N ALA A 362 16.50 28.99 0.15
CA ALA A 362 17.32 28.44 1.23
C ALA A 362 18.00 29.57 2.03
N TYR A 363 17.96 29.47 3.36
CA TYR A 363 18.52 30.46 4.28
C TYR A 363 17.95 31.88 4.12
N SER A 364 16.70 32.00 3.66
CA SER A 364 15.99 33.27 3.58
C SER A 364 14.91 33.40 4.65
N LYS A 365 14.56 34.64 4.98
CA LYS A 365 13.44 35.00 5.85
C LYS A 365 12.50 35.93 5.07
N PRO A 366 11.18 35.67 5.04
CA PRO A 366 10.23 36.58 4.42
C PRO A 366 10.10 37.86 5.25
N GLU A 367 9.89 38.99 4.58
CA GLU A 367 9.80 40.32 5.20
C GLU A 367 8.47 41.00 4.94
N SER A 368 7.95 40.95 3.72
CA SER A 368 6.63 41.49 3.39
C SER A 368 5.89 40.61 2.39
N PHE A 369 4.57 40.64 2.50
CA PHE A 369 3.63 40.01 1.58
C PHE A 369 2.52 41.04 1.30
N THR A 370 2.36 41.37 0.03
CA THR A 370 1.35 42.30 -0.47
C THR A 370 0.52 41.59 -1.53
N TYR A 371 -0.79 41.79 -1.47
CA TYR A 371 -1.77 41.23 -2.39
C TYR A 371 -2.70 42.36 -2.87
N PHE A 372 -2.73 42.65 -4.17
CA PHE A 372 -3.41 43.83 -4.76
C PHE A 372 -3.08 45.14 -4.02
N ASP A 373 -1.78 45.42 -3.84
CA ASP A 373 -1.26 46.58 -3.13
C ASP A 373 -1.64 46.68 -1.62
N GLU A 374 -2.36 45.70 -1.08
CA GLU A 374 -2.68 45.60 0.35
C GLU A 374 -1.66 44.73 1.08
N GLN A 375 -0.98 45.30 2.08
CA GLN A 375 0.00 44.57 2.89
C GLN A 375 -0.70 43.62 3.87
N LYS A 376 -0.43 42.32 3.76
CA LYS A 376 -1.04 41.29 4.61
C LYS A 376 -0.12 40.95 5.79
N PRO A 377 -0.62 40.96 7.04
CA PRO A 377 0.17 40.62 8.21
C PRO A 377 0.35 39.11 8.32
N PHE A 378 1.58 38.67 8.54
CA PHE A 378 1.91 37.27 8.83
C PHE A 378 2.97 37.20 9.94
N GLY A 379 3.26 36.00 10.43
CA GLY A 379 4.32 35.75 11.40
C GLY A 379 5.73 35.99 10.85
N SER A 380 6.74 35.35 11.43
CA SER A 380 8.15 35.62 11.07
C SER A 380 8.79 34.55 10.18
N SER A 381 8.03 33.51 9.80
CA SER A 381 8.51 32.36 9.04
C SER A 381 7.84 32.23 7.66
N TRP A 382 8.47 31.46 6.76
CA TRP A 382 7.87 31.11 5.46
C TRP A 382 6.58 30.30 5.61
N THR A 383 6.46 29.50 6.67
CA THR A 383 5.23 28.77 6.99
C THR A 383 4.09 29.73 7.29
N ASP A 384 4.33 30.76 8.11
CA ASP A 384 3.31 31.75 8.46
C ASP A 384 2.86 32.54 7.22
N LEU A 385 3.81 32.93 6.36
CA LEU A 385 3.50 33.58 5.09
C LEU A 385 2.65 32.68 4.20
N TYR A 386 3.02 31.40 4.09
CA TYR A 386 2.31 30.46 3.21
C TYR A 386 0.87 30.22 3.67
N VAL A 387 0.64 30.04 4.98
CA VAL A 387 -0.70 29.92 5.55
C VAL A 387 -1.52 31.20 5.33
N THR A 388 -0.90 32.36 5.55
CA THR A 388 -1.56 33.67 5.36
C THR A 388 -1.92 33.90 3.89
N PHE A 389 -1.04 33.53 2.97
CA PHE A 389 -1.29 33.60 1.53
C PHE A 389 -2.49 32.72 1.14
N VAL A 390 -2.52 31.45 1.57
CA VAL A 390 -3.63 30.54 1.25
C VAL A 390 -4.94 31.06 1.85
N ALA A 391 -4.93 31.59 3.08
CA ALA A 391 -6.10 32.23 3.67
C ALA A 391 -6.60 33.43 2.83
N THR A 392 -5.68 34.29 2.39
CA THR A 392 -5.99 35.45 1.54
C THR A 392 -6.62 35.01 0.21
N ILE A 393 -6.05 34.00 -0.46
CA ILE A 393 -6.61 33.48 -1.71
C ILE A 393 -7.96 32.77 -1.49
N CYS A 394 -8.15 32.08 -0.35
CA CYS A 394 -9.43 31.46 -0.01
C CYS A 394 -10.55 32.49 0.19
N GLU A 395 -10.24 33.71 0.64
CA GLU A 395 -11.25 34.78 0.78
C GLU A 395 -11.79 35.21 -0.60
N ASP A 396 -10.92 35.38 -1.60
CA ASP A 396 -11.32 35.86 -2.93
C ASP A 396 -11.70 34.75 -3.91
N TYR A 397 -11.14 33.54 -3.74
CA TYR A 397 -11.36 32.38 -4.61
C TYR A 397 -11.74 31.10 -3.84
N PRO A 398 -12.77 31.14 -2.97
CA PRO A 398 -13.15 30.01 -2.10
C PRO A 398 -13.56 28.75 -2.88
N HIS A 399 -13.91 28.89 -4.16
CA HIS A 399 -14.34 27.80 -5.03
C HIS A 399 -13.19 27.08 -5.74
N LEU A 400 -11.98 27.67 -5.77
CA LEU A 400 -10.81 27.10 -6.46
C LEU A 400 -9.93 26.26 -5.53
N LEU A 401 -9.96 26.52 -4.22
CA LEU A 401 -9.18 25.78 -3.22
C LEU A 401 -10.08 24.80 -2.46
N VAL A 402 -10.23 23.58 -3.01
CA VAL A 402 -11.08 22.53 -2.43
C VAL A 402 -10.28 21.47 -1.66
N PRO A 403 -10.84 20.88 -0.58
CA PRO A 403 -10.21 19.77 0.14
C PRO A 403 -9.87 18.60 -0.80
N GLY A 404 -8.70 18.00 -0.63
CA GLY A 404 -8.18 16.92 -1.47
C GLY A 404 -7.19 17.38 -2.55
N MET A 405 -6.91 18.68 -2.65
CA MET A 405 -6.02 19.24 -3.66
C MET A 405 -4.53 19.01 -3.37
N SER A 406 -3.76 18.83 -4.45
CA SER A 406 -2.28 18.84 -4.51
C SER A 406 -1.84 20.11 -5.22
N PHE A 407 -0.91 20.89 -4.67
CA PHE A 407 -0.37 22.08 -5.32
C PHE A 407 0.89 21.76 -6.15
N SER A 408 0.83 20.68 -6.92
CA SER A 408 1.92 20.28 -7.82
C SER A 408 1.41 19.51 -9.04
N ASN A 409 2.15 19.61 -10.16
CA ASN A 409 1.81 18.96 -11.44
C ASN A 409 1.89 17.42 -11.41
N ARG A 410 2.27 16.82 -10.29
CA ARG A 410 2.27 15.37 -10.07
C ARG A 410 1.26 15.09 -8.98
N ASN A 411 0.17 14.43 -9.32
CA ASN A 411 -1.00 14.21 -8.46
C ASN A 411 -0.71 13.21 -7.30
N SER A 412 0.34 13.44 -6.50
CA SER A 412 0.95 12.42 -5.62
C SER A 412 0.75 12.62 -4.12
N ARG A 413 0.35 13.81 -3.65
CA ARG A 413 0.09 14.06 -2.21
C ARG A 413 -0.95 15.16 -2.01
N VAL A 414 -1.94 14.90 -1.15
CA VAL A 414 -2.95 15.89 -0.75
C VAL A 414 -2.29 16.91 0.19
N GLU A 415 -2.37 18.19 -0.18
CA GLU A 415 -1.74 19.32 0.52
C GLU A 415 -2.75 20.27 1.14
N LEU A 416 -4.02 20.21 0.71
CA LEU A 416 -5.13 20.91 1.32
C LEU A 416 -6.22 19.90 1.69
N ALA A 417 -6.67 19.87 2.95
CA ALA A 417 -7.68 18.93 3.44
C ALA A 417 -8.65 19.61 4.41
N ARG A 418 -9.73 18.92 4.78
CA ARG A 418 -10.63 19.41 5.84
C ARG A 418 -10.07 19.12 7.23
N ASN A 419 -10.48 19.92 8.20
CA ASN A 419 -10.18 19.74 9.62
C ASN A 419 -10.64 18.38 10.20
N ASP A 420 -11.55 17.66 9.56
CA ASP A 420 -11.99 16.32 9.96
C ASP A 420 -11.21 15.18 9.27
N ASN A 421 -10.35 15.51 8.30
CA ASN A 421 -9.65 14.53 7.45
C ASN A 421 -8.24 15.02 7.05
N TYR A 422 -7.40 15.39 8.03
CA TYR A 422 -6.02 15.84 7.79
C TYR A 422 -4.95 14.93 8.42
N SER A 423 -5.35 13.81 9.06
CA SER A 423 -4.44 12.92 9.81
C SER A 423 -3.37 12.24 8.96
N PHE A 424 -3.45 12.32 7.63
CA PHE A 424 -2.43 11.84 6.70
C PHE A 424 -1.34 12.88 6.39
N MET A 425 -1.52 14.14 6.81
CA MET A 425 -0.54 15.22 6.66
C MET A 425 0.52 15.14 7.77
N ILE A 426 1.75 15.57 7.46
CA ILE A 426 2.89 15.48 8.38
C ILE A 426 2.97 16.72 9.29
N ASP A 427 2.79 17.92 8.74
CA ASP A 427 2.68 19.15 9.53
C ASP A 427 1.50 19.97 9.02
N ALA A 428 0.29 19.61 9.46
CA ALA A 428 -0.93 20.30 9.07
C ALA A 428 -1.11 21.60 9.88
N LYS A 429 -1.28 22.74 9.22
CA LYS A 429 -1.63 24.02 9.84
C LYS A 429 -3.04 24.44 9.45
N PRO A 430 -3.85 24.95 10.39
CA PRO A 430 -5.17 25.47 10.08
C PRO A 430 -5.04 26.72 9.20
N VAL A 431 -5.88 26.84 8.17
CA VAL A 431 -5.99 28.04 7.34
C VAL A 431 -7.02 28.97 8.00
N PRO A 432 -6.61 30.15 8.52
CA PRO A 432 -7.51 31.08 9.20
C PRO A 432 -8.75 31.41 8.36
N GLY A 433 -9.91 31.49 9.00
CA GLY A 433 -11.18 31.84 8.34
C GLY A 433 -11.85 30.69 7.57
N THR A 434 -11.29 29.47 7.57
CA THR A 434 -11.82 28.31 6.81
C THR A 434 -11.85 27.02 7.64
N ASP A 435 -12.51 25.97 7.14
CA ASP A 435 -12.48 24.61 7.69
C ASP A 435 -11.29 23.77 7.17
N LEU A 436 -10.28 24.43 6.59
CA LEU A 436 -9.20 23.80 5.84
C LEU A 436 -7.90 23.67 6.66
N MET A 437 -7.15 22.61 6.37
CA MET A 437 -5.83 22.29 6.89
C MET A 437 -4.83 22.22 5.72
N LEU A 438 -3.67 22.86 5.89
CA LEU A 438 -2.62 23.00 4.89
C LEU A 438 -1.36 22.24 5.31
N GLU A 439 -0.77 21.43 4.43
CA GLU A 439 0.51 20.76 4.68
C GLU A 439 1.68 21.76 4.61
N THR A 440 2.45 21.87 5.69
CA THR A 440 3.57 22.81 5.80
C THR A 440 4.93 22.16 6.01
N ASN A 441 5.05 20.82 6.02
CA ASN A 441 6.36 20.14 6.07
C ASN A 441 7.05 20.14 4.70
N ILE A 442 7.34 21.33 4.18
CA ILE A 442 7.93 21.59 2.86
C ILE A 442 8.96 22.73 2.96
N SER A 443 9.92 22.77 2.03
CA SER A 443 10.97 23.82 2.03
C SER A 443 10.41 25.19 1.61
N ALA A 444 11.07 26.28 1.98
CA ALA A 444 10.68 27.64 1.56
C ALA A 444 10.60 27.79 0.03
N SER A 445 11.56 27.21 -0.70
CA SER A 445 11.51 27.21 -2.18
C SER A 445 10.28 26.47 -2.70
N ASN A 446 9.98 25.29 -2.13
CA ASN A 446 8.80 24.53 -2.54
C ASN A 446 7.49 25.25 -2.15
N MET A 447 7.45 26.00 -1.05
CA MET A 447 6.30 26.84 -0.69
C MET A 447 6.07 27.91 -1.75
N ALA A 448 7.12 28.58 -2.23
CA ALA A 448 7.00 29.58 -3.30
C ALA A 448 6.61 28.97 -4.65
N ASP A 449 7.07 27.75 -4.98
CA ASP A 449 6.59 27.01 -6.17
C ASP A 449 5.09 26.71 -6.08
N LYS A 450 4.59 26.41 -4.88
CA LYS A 450 3.16 26.16 -4.64
C LYS A 450 2.34 27.44 -4.69
N ILE A 451 2.86 28.54 -4.15
CA ILE A 451 2.25 29.87 -4.29
C ILE A 451 2.09 30.20 -5.78
N LYS A 452 3.12 29.99 -6.59
CA LYS A 452 3.05 30.17 -8.05
C LYS A 452 1.94 29.32 -8.67
N PHE A 453 1.90 28.03 -8.36
CA PHE A 453 0.86 27.12 -8.85
C PHE A 453 -0.57 27.60 -8.48
N ILE A 454 -0.76 28.09 -7.25
CA ILE A 454 -2.05 28.62 -6.80
C ILE A 454 -2.41 29.91 -7.54
N LEU A 455 -1.45 30.79 -7.81
CA LEU A 455 -1.67 32.00 -8.60
C LEU A 455 -2.06 31.68 -10.04
N ASP A 456 -1.40 30.70 -10.66
CA ASP A 456 -1.74 30.21 -12.00
C ASP A 456 -3.14 29.60 -12.02
N LEU A 457 -3.50 28.84 -10.98
CA LEU A 457 -4.84 28.25 -10.82
C LEU A 457 -5.92 29.32 -10.65
N CYS A 458 -5.63 30.38 -9.91
CA CYS A 458 -6.56 31.49 -9.67
C CYS A 458 -6.57 32.53 -10.79
N ASN A 459 -5.71 32.36 -11.81
CA ASN A 459 -5.49 33.31 -12.89
C ASN A 459 -5.21 34.74 -12.36
N VAL A 460 -4.39 34.83 -11.31
CA VAL A 460 -3.93 36.08 -10.72
C VAL A 460 -2.57 36.43 -11.32
N ASP A 461 -2.47 37.57 -12.01
CA ASP A 461 -1.19 38.03 -12.55
C ASP A 461 -0.16 38.23 -11.44
N TYR A 462 1.07 37.76 -11.65
CA TYR A 462 2.15 37.81 -10.65
C TYR A 462 2.50 39.24 -10.22
N GLU A 463 2.11 40.26 -10.98
CA GLU A 463 2.28 41.67 -10.63
C GLU A 463 1.45 42.05 -9.39
N ASN A 464 0.30 41.40 -9.18
CA ASN A 464 -0.61 41.65 -8.06
C ASN A 464 -0.16 41.00 -6.75
N VAL A 465 0.95 40.24 -6.76
CA VAL A 465 1.54 39.63 -5.57
C VAL A 465 3.00 40.04 -5.41
N VAL A 466 3.28 40.70 -4.29
CA VAL A 466 4.65 41.13 -3.94
C VAL A 466 5.06 40.45 -2.65
N ILE A 467 6.00 39.51 -2.75
CA ILE A 467 6.66 38.92 -1.59
C ILE A 467 8.11 39.37 -1.59
N THR A 468 8.54 40.01 -0.50
CA THR A 468 9.95 40.35 -0.29
C THR A 468 10.56 39.49 0.80
N TYR A 469 11.84 39.20 0.65
CA TYR A 469 12.59 38.39 1.60
C TYR A 469 14.03 38.86 1.71
N LYS A 470 14.65 38.50 2.83
CA LYS A 470 16.07 38.72 3.10
C LYS A 470 16.80 37.40 3.14
N LYS A 471 17.85 37.27 2.34
CA LYS A 471 18.80 36.15 2.44
C LYS A 471 19.78 36.47 3.55
N LYS A 472 19.92 35.56 4.52
CA LYS A 472 21.03 35.65 5.48
C LYS A 472 22.32 35.47 4.70
N GLY A 473 23.19 36.49 4.74
CA GLY A 473 24.29 36.69 3.82
C GLY A 473 25.11 35.42 3.54
N SER A 474 25.10 35.01 2.27
CA SER A 474 26.27 34.42 1.63
C SER A 474 26.41 35.08 0.26
N THR A 475 27.60 35.64 0.06
CA THR A 475 28.05 36.44 -1.07
C THR A 475 27.69 35.81 -2.42
N THR A 476 26.92 36.56 -3.19
CA THR A 476 26.54 36.31 -4.58
C THR A 476 27.72 36.49 -5.53
N SER A 477 27.80 35.69 -6.60
CA SER A 477 28.23 36.22 -7.90
C SER A 477 27.42 35.57 -9.01
N ALA A 478 26.80 36.45 -9.79
CA ALA A 478 25.75 36.24 -10.77
C ALA A 478 26.19 35.53 -12.07
N GLN A 479 25.20 34.84 -12.63
CA GLN A 479 24.81 34.71 -14.04
C GLN A 479 25.79 35.13 -15.16
N SER A 480 25.94 34.24 -16.15
CA SER A 480 25.73 34.60 -17.57
C SER A 480 25.65 33.36 -18.48
N SER A 481 24.50 33.21 -19.13
CA SER A 481 24.24 32.87 -20.55
C SER A 481 25.09 31.85 -21.33
N VAL A 482 24.35 30.98 -22.00
CA VAL A 482 24.67 30.05 -23.09
C VAL A 482 25.61 30.63 -24.16
N VAL A 483 26.76 29.99 -24.40
CA VAL A 483 27.39 29.81 -25.74
C VAL A 483 28.13 28.46 -25.75
N SER A 484 27.85 27.65 -26.77
CA SER A 484 28.50 26.38 -27.11
C SER A 484 29.88 26.61 -27.73
N VAL A 485 30.96 25.98 -27.22
CA VAL A 485 32.12 25.52 -28.00
C VAL A 485 32.85 24.39 -27.24
N GLU A 486 33.20 23.32 -27.94
CA GLU A 486 34.04 22.18 -27.51
C GLU A 486 35.57 22.53 -27.41
N PRO A 487 36.45 21.64 -26.92
CA PRO A 487 37.53 21.97 -25.99
C PRO A 487 38.86 22.36 -26.65
N ALA A 488 39.63 23.22 -25.98
CA ALA A 488 41.05 23.44 -26.26
C ALA A 488 41.90 23.30 -24.98
N LYS A 489 42.85 22.37 -25.02
CA LYS A 489 43.89 22.11 -24.01
C LYS A 489 44.78 23.33 -23.81
N THR A 490 45.05 23.74 -22.56
CA THR A 490 46.40 24.16 -22.14
C THR A 490 46.61 24.09 -20.62
N THR A 491 47.78 23.59 -20.24
CA THR A 491 48.28 23.28 -18.89
C THR A 491 48.80 24.53 -18.16
N ALA A 492 48.43 24.75 -16.88
CA ALA A 492 49.23 25.53 -15.91
C ALA A 492 48.75 25.36 -14.44
N GLN A 493 49.69 24.98 -13.57
CA GLN A 493 49.78 25.09 -12.09
C GLN A 493 48.48 25.27 -11.26
N SER A 494 48.18 24.25 -10.44
CA SER A 494 47.00 24.15 -9.58
C SER A 494 47.00 25.16 -8.43
N ALA A 495 46.19 26.21 -8.53
CA ALA A 495 45.82 27.03 -7.38
C ALA A 495 45.03 26.19 -6.35
N PHE A 496 45.36 26.30 -5.06
CA PHE A 496 44.62 25.68 -3.96
C PHE A 496 43.26 26.40 -3.79
N ASN A 497 42.25 25.91 -4.51
CA ASN A 497 40.91 26.46 -4.52
C ASN A 497 39.84 25.36 -4.36
N SER A 498 38.60 25.76 -4.12
CA SER A 498 37.45 24.85 -3.96
C SER A 498 37.34 23.80 -5.08
N ILE A 499 37.66 24.14 -6.33
CA ILE A 499 37.60 23.22 -7.48
C ILE A 499 38.68 22.14 -7.38
N SER A 500 39.92 22.53 -7.08
CA SER A 500 41.04 21.61 -6.89
C SER A 500 40.85 20.68 -5.69
N PHE A 501 40.29 21.19 -4.58
CA PHE A 501 39.94 20.37 -3.41
C PHE A 501 38.78 19.40 -3.72
N THR A 502 37.72 19.87 -4.38
CA THR A 502 36.59 19.03 -4.82
C THR A 502 37.09 17.91 -5.74
N ARG A 503 38.03 18.22 -6.65
CA ARG A 503 38.66 17.22 -7.52
C ARG A 503 39.45 16.19 -6.73
N TYR A 504 40.24 16.60 -5.73
CA TYR A 504 40.95 15.68 -4.84
C TYR A 504 39.99 14.75 -4.07
N LEU A 505 38.89 15.29 -3.52
CA LEU A 505 37.89 14.48 -2.82
C LEU A 505 37.22 13.44 -3.74
N ARG A 506 36.91 13.83 -4.98
CA ARG A 506 36.24 12.95 -5.95
C ARG A 506 37.19 11.94 -6.59
N ASP A 507 38.34 12.40 -7.05
CA ASP A 507 39.22 11.61 -7.92
C ASP A 507 40.25 10.81 -7.09
N THR A 508 40.72 11.36 -5.96
CA THR A 508 41.69 10.69 -5.07
C THR A 508 41.00 9.94 -3.94
N LEU A 509 40.02 10.55 -3.25
CA LEU A 509 39.30 9.91 -2.14
C LEU A 509 38.01 9.18 -2.58
N ARG A 510 37.69 9.17 -3.88
CA ARG A 510 36.55 8.45 -4.48
C ARG A 510 35.19 8.72 -3.80
N MET A 511 34.98 9.96 -3.36
CA MET A 511 33.76 10.37 -2.65
C MET A 511 32.60 10.71 -3.59
N ALA A 512 31.36 10.48 -3.13
CA ALA A 512 30.15 10.86 -3.86
C ALA A 512 30.05 12.38 -4.07
N GLU A 513 29.50 12.80 -5.21
CA GLU A 513 29.54 14.21 -5.65
C GLU A 513 28.84 15.18 -4.69
N ALA A 514 27.72 14.76 -4.09
CA ALA A 514 27.02 15.54 -3.07
C ALA A 514 27.90 15.74 -1.82
N THR A 515 28.69 14.73 -1.44
CA THR A 515 29.62 14.80 -0.31
C THR A 515 30.81 15.70 -0.62
N CYS A 516 31.32 15.66 -1.85
CA CYS A 516 32.38 16.58 -2.31
C CYS A 516 31.92 18.04 -2.22
N ARG A 517 30.72 18.36 -2.75
CA ARG A 517 30.12 19.70 -2.65
C ARG A 517 29.94 20.13 -1.20
N SER A 518 29.49 19.20 -0.36
CA SER A 518 29.32 19.40 1.08
C SER A 518 30.62 19.75 1.78
N TYR A 519 31.73 19.04 1.53
CA TYR A 519 33.01 19.35 2.16
C TYR A 519 33.70 20.59 1.61
N ALA A 520 33.58 20.88 0.31
CA ALA A 520 34.08 22.14 -0.24
C ALA A 520 33.35 23.36 0.36
N SER A 521 32.02 23.29 0.46
CA SER A 521 31.22 24.31 1.15
C SER A 521 31.58 24.42 2.63
N ALA A 522 31.92 23.32 3.30
CA ALA A 522 32.35 23.34 4.69
C ALA A 522 33.64 24.16 4.88
N ILE A 523 34.61 24.08 3.96
CA ILE A 523 35.83 24.91 4.00
C ILE A 523 35.51 26.39 3.82
N ASN A 524 34.63 26.74 2.89
CA ASN A 524 34.18 28.13 2.69
C ASN A 524 33.51 28.69 3.96
N ASN A 525 32.72 27.87 4.65
CA ASN A 525 32.08 28.26 5.92
C ASN A 525 33.11 28.45 7.03
N CYS A 526 34.17 27.65 7.07
CA CYS A 526 35.28 27.83 8.02
C CYS A 526 36.01 29.17 7.79
N GLU A 527 36.32 29.53 6.54
CA GLU A 527 36.92 30.84 6.22
C GLU A 527 35.99 32.00 6.58
N SER A 528 34.70 31.85 6.29
CA SER A 528 33.68 32.86 6.60
C SER A 528 33.56 33.09 8.10
N PHE A 529 33.51 32.01 8.88
CA PHE A 529 33.51 32.06 10.35
C PHE A 529 34.79 32.72 10.88
N ALA A 530 35.95 32.33 10.37
CA ALA A 530 37.23 32.92 10.79
C ALA A 530 37.26 34.43 10.52
N LYS A 531 36.68 34.87 9.40
CA LYS A 531 36.61 36.27 9.02
C LYS A 531 35.59 37.06 9.86
N GLU A 532 34.42 36.50 10.11
CA GLU A 532 33.34 37.13 10.90
C GLU A 532 33.72 37.26 12.39
N HIS A 533 34.52 36.33 12.90
CA HIS A 533 35.06 36.38 14.27
C HIS A 533 36.46 37.00 14.37
N GLU A 534 36.89 37.72 13.33
CA GLU A 534 38.14 38.51 13.29
C GLU A 534 39.40 37.71 13.70
N LEU A 535 39.48 36.43 13.30
CA LEU A 535 40.67 35.63 13.58
C LEU A 535 41.90 36.20 12.85
N PRO A 536 43.09 36.19 13.48
CA PRO A 536 44.33 36.73 12.90
C PRO A 536 44.68 36.15 11.53
N SER A 537 44.29 34.90 11.28
CA SER A 537 44.38 34.22 10.00
C SER A 537 43.03 33.58 9.69
N TRP A 538 42.51 33.80 8.48
CA TRP A 538 41.16 33.39 8.07
C TRP A 538 41.10 32.68 6.72
N ARG A 539 42.19 32.66 5.94
CA ARG A 539 42.24 32.04 4.60
C ARG A 539 42.79 30.62 4.68
N LEU A 540 41.97 29.67 4.24
CA LEU A 540 42.30 28.25 4.05
C LEU A 540 42.69 27.97 2.60
N TYR A 541 41.96 28.51 1.60
CA TYR A 541 42.30 28.43 0.18
C TYR A 541 43.41 29.42 -0.18
N THR A 542 44.61 29.13 0.29
CA THR A 542 45.81 29.93 0.09
C THR A 542 46.98 29.06 -0.34
N ASN A 543 47.91 29.67 -1.10
CA ASN A 543 49.20 29.05 -1.43
C ASN A 543 50.17 29.07 -0.24
N ASP A 544 49.88 29.83 0.81
CA ASP A 544 50.64 29.83 2.06
C ASP A 544 50.12 28.75 3.01
N ARG A 545 50.76 27.59 2.93
CA ARG A 545 50.43 26.43 3.77
C ARG A 545 50.49 26.74 5.27
N LYS A 546 51.44 27.57 5.73
CA LYS A 546 51.56 27.89 7.16
C LYS A 546 50.38 28.73 7.64
N ALA A 547 49.95 29.69 6.83
CA ALA A 547 48.77 30.50 7.12
C ALA A 547 47.48 29.65 7.18
N ALA A 548 47.34 28.66 6.29
CA ALA A 548 46.22 27.73 6.34
C ALA A 548 46.26 26.85 7.61
N GLU A 549 47.41 26.26 7.95
CA GLU A 549 47.56 25.46 9.18
C GLU A 549 47.29 26.28 10.45
N GLU A 550 47.72 27.55 10.49
CA GLU A 550 47.47 28.47 11.60
C GLU A 550 45.99 28.84 11.71
N THR A 551 45.31 29.13 10.58
CA THR A 551 43.86 29.36 10.55
C THR A 551 43.10 28.17 11.11
N ILE A 552 43.48 26.94 10.75
CA ILE A 552 42.83 25.73 11.25
C ILE A 552 43.03 25.56 12.75
N LYS A 553 44.23 25.84 13.27
CA LYS A 553 44.50 25.81 14.71
C LYS A 553 43.66 26.84 15.47
N LEU A 554 43.57 28.07 14.95
CA LEU A 554 42.78 29.15 15.56
C LEU A 554 41.29 28.82 15.57
N LEU A 555 40.77 28.26 14.46
CA LEU A 555 39.38 27.80 14.38
C LEU A 555 39.09 26.68 15.40
N MET A 556 39.95 25.67 15.48
CA MET A 556 39.73 24.54 16.40
C MET A 556 39.85 24.93 17.88
N ALA A 557 40.63 25.96 18.21
CA ALA A 557 40.76 26.48 19.57
C ALA A 557 39.61 27.43 19.98
N ASN A 558 38.75 27.85 19.04
CA ASN A 558 37.68 28.79 19.30
C ASN A 558 36.40 28.07 19.79
N GLU A 559 35.97 28.36 21.02
CA GLU A 559 34.79 27.71 21.64
C GLU A 559 33.49 27.91 20.83
N LYS A 560 33.29 29.09 20.22
CA LYS A 560 32.12 29.38 19.37
C LYS A 560 32.18 28.53 18.10
N PHE A 561 33.37 28.29 17.54
CA PHE A 561 33.54 27.41 16.39
C PHE A 561 33.30 25.94 16.75
N GLN A 562 33.70 25.49 17.94
CA GLN A 562 33.43 24.14 18.39
C GLN A 562 31.93 23.87 18.52
N ALA A 563 31.16 24.81 19.08
CA ALA A 563 29.70 24.74 19.12
C ALA A 563 29.08 24.77 17.70
N TYR A 564 29.59 25.64 16.82
CA TYR A 564 29.16 25.71 15.42
C TYR A 564 29.42 24.40 14.66
N ASN A 565 30.56 23.76 14.90
CA ASN A 565 30.92 22.46 14.36
C ASN A 565 30.07 21.32 14.94
N ALA A 566 29.76 21.34 16.23
CA ALA A 566 28.87 20.36 16.86
C ALA A 566 27.44 20.43 16.26
N ASN A 567 26.91 21.64 16.06
CA ASN A 567 25.61 21.88 15.41
C ASN A 567 25.57 21.41 13.94
N GLN A 568 26.73 21.29 13.29
CA GLN A 568 26.88 20.77 11.93
C GLN A 568 27.36 19.32 11.91
N HIS A 569 27.11 18.55 12.98
CA HIS A 569 27.47 17.13 13.11
C HIS A 569 28.96 16.85 12.84
N ASN A 570 29.86 17.73 13.29
CA ASN A 570 31.30 17.64 13.11
C ASN A 570 31.79 17.68 11.64
N ARG A 571 30.94 18.15 10.71
CA ARG A 571 31.24 18.26 9.29
C ARG A 571 32.43 19.18 8.99
N PHE A 572 32.59 20.30 9.72
CA PHE A 572 33.70 21.23 9.49
C PHE A 572 35.04 20.60 9.88
N ARG A 573 35.09 19.92 11.03
CA ARG A 573 36.29 19.17 11.45
C ARG A 573 36.70 18.10 10.44
N ALA A 574 35.74 17.32 9.95
CA ALA A 574 36.01 16.29 8.94
C ALA A 574 36.51 16.87 7.60
N ALA A 575 35.96 18.03 7.18
CA ALA A 575 36.40 18.74 5.98
C ALA A 575 37.81 19.32 6.15
N LEU A 576 38.10 19.97 7.29
CA LEU A 576 39.39 20.57 7.60
C LEU A 576 40.52 19.53 7.67
N GLN A 577 40.24 18.34 8.21
CA GLN A 577 41.21 17.23 8.22
C GLN A 577 41.55 16.75 6.81
N LYS A 578 40.56 16.63 5.93
CA LYS A 578 40.78 16.26 4.52
C LYS A 578 41.50 17.37 3.75
N TYR A 579 41.24 18.63 4.12
CA TYR A 579 41.93 19.78 3.55
C TYR A 579 43.41 19.82 3.93
N LEU A 580 43.76 19.48 5.19
CA LEU A 580 45.15 19.32 5.62
C LEU A 580 45.89 18.24 4.83
N ALA A 581 45.23 17.11 4.55
CA ALA A 581 45.78 16.07 3.70
C ALA A 581 45.97 16.55 2.24
N PHE A 582 45.02 17.33 1.72
CA PHE A 582 45.08 17.91 0.38
C PHE A 582 46.26 18.90 0.19
N ILE A 583 46.56 19.72 1.19
CA ILE A 583 47.71 20.66 1.13
C ILE A 583 49.05 20.00 1.53
N GLY A 584 49.07 18.67 1.68
CA GLY A 584 50.26 17.87 1.94
C GLY A 584 50.80 17.99 3.37
N SER A 585 49.98 18.38 4.35
CA SER A 585 50.41 18.49 5.74
C SER A 585 50.51 17.12 6.42
N THR A 586 51.70 16.78 6.89
CA THR A 586 52.01 15.51 7.57
C THR A 586 51.73 15.54 9.08
N ASN A 587 51.30 16.68 9.64
CA ASN A 587 50.91 16.78 11.04
C ASN A 587 49.49 16.22 11.24
N THR A 588 49.43 14.90 11.33
CA THR A 588 48.27 14.16 11.83
C THR A 588 48.27 14.22 13.36
N ILE A 589 48.09 15.42 13.92
CA ILE A 589 47.85 15.59 15.36
C ILE A 589 46.55 16.35 15.53
N PHE A 590 45.46 15.70 15.13
CA PHE A 590 44.15 15.95 15.71
C PHE A 590 43.56 14.60 16.06
N GLY A 591 44.26 13.89 16.95
CA GLY A 591 43.60 12.93 17.83
C GLY A 591 42.37 13.59 18.42
N ALA A 592 41.34 12.79 18.67
CA ALA A 592 40.22 13.21 19.49
C ALA A 592 40.77 13.79 20.80
N SER A 593 40.89 15.11 20.90
CA SER A 593 40.10 15.80 21.89
C SER A 593 38.65 15.58 21.45
N SER A 594 37.91 14.59 21.96
CA SER A 594 37.51 14.56 23.37
C SER A 594 37.70 15.96 23.92
N SER A 595 36.65 16.76 23.85
CA SER A 595 36.34 17.50 25.06
C SER A 595 36.59 16.50 26.18
N GLU A 596 37.72 16.69 26.86
CA GLU A 596 37.84 16.30 28.23
C GLU A 596 36.68 17.05 28.94
N ASN A 597 35.46 16.54 28.80
CA ASN A 597 34.98 15.84 29.96
C ASN A 597 36.14 14.90 30.28
N ARG A 598 37.01 15.36 31.18
CA ARG A 598 37.14 14.64 32.41
C ARG A 598 35.73 14.09 32.68
N VAL A 599 35.49 12.91 32.14
CA VAL A 599 35.17 11.82 33.01
C VAL A 599 36.36 11.81 33.98
N GLU A 600 36.38 12.76 34.95
CA GLU A 600 36.40 12.33 36.34
C GLU A 600 35.54 11.11 36.28
N GLU A 601 36.08 9.92 36.55
CA GLU A 601 35.30 8.71 36.74
C GLU A 601 34.09 9.13 37.55
N SER A 602 33.02 9.53 36.87
CA SER A 602 31.86 10.13 37.49
C SER A 602 31.16 8.86 37.74
N THR A 603 31.60 8.20 38.82
CA THR A 603 30.86 7.18 39.52
C THR A 603 29.40 7.56 39.28
N PRO A 604 28.66 6.77 38.47
CA PRO A 604 27.36 7.18 37.97
C PRO A 604 26.62 7.72 39.17
N TYR A 605 26.16 8.98 39.12
CA TYR A 605 25.63 9.67 40.30
C TYR A 605 24.69 8.71 41.00
N ARG A 606 25.08 8.19 42.18
CA ARG A 606 24.33 7.16 42.89
C ARG A 606 23.61 7.82 44.03
N ASN A 607 22.32 7.59 44.07
CA ASN A 607 21.50 8.02 45.19
C ASN A 607 20.54 6.87 45.50
N GLU A 608 21.03 5.94 46.31
CA GLU A 608 20.34 4.69 46.66
C GLU A 608 18.93 4.97 47.21
N GLU A 609 18.76 6.08 47.93
CA GLU A 609 17.47 6.48 48.47
C GLU A 609 16.48 6.88 47.37
N TYR A 610 16.94 7.64 46.37
CA TYR A 610 16.13 8.02 45.20
C TYR A 610 15.86 6.81 44.29
N GLU A 611 16.87 5.97 44.04
CA GLU A 611 16.76 4.74 43.25
C GLU A 611 15.73 3.78 43.86
N ALA A 612 15.73 3.59 45.19
CA ALA A 612 14.76 2.76 45.88
C ALA A 612 13.31 3.25 45.69
N VAL A 613 13.10 4.58 45.70
CA VAL A 613 11.78 5.20 45.46
C VAL A 613 11.36 4.98 44.00
N LEU A 614 12.26 5.24 43.05
CA LEU A 614 12.00 5.07 41.61
C LEU A 614 11.71 3.61 41.25
N ALA A 615 12.52 2.67 41.75
CA ALA A 615 12.37 1.25 41.50
C ALA A 615 11.07 0.67 42.07
N LYS A 616 10.63 1.15 43.23
CA LYS A 616 9.42 0.64 43.88
C LYS A 616 8.14 1.25 43.31
N TYR A 617 8.10 2.59 43.12
CA TYR A 617 6.86 3.31 42.85
C TYR A 617 6.75 3.93 41.45
N PHE A 618 7.86 4.10 40.73
CA PHE A 618 7.89 4.76 39.40
C PHE A 618 8.36 3.82 38.28
N LYS A 619 7.97 2.55 38.34
CA LYS A 619 8.36 1.54 37.32
C LYS A 619 7.99 1.96 35.89
N LYS A 620 6.85 2.62 35.70
CA LYS A 620 6.35 3.09 34.40
C LYS A 620 6.98 4.42 33.92
N GLY A 621 8.04 4.87 34.60
CA GLY A 621 8.71 6.14 34.34
C GLY A 621 8.11 7.31 35.13
N PHE A 622 8.97 8.25 35.50
CA PHE A 622 8.65 9.49 36.20
C PHE A 622 8.44 10.62 35.19
N ARG A 623 7.31 11.35 35.24
CA ARG A 623 7.06 12.46 34.27
C ARG A 623 7.71 13.75 34.74
N MET A 624 8.67 14.25 33.97
CA MET A 624 9.52 15.38 34.37
C MET A 624 8.76 16.71 34.52
N GLU A 625 7.73 16.93 33.71
CA GLU A 625 6.98 18.19 33.67
C GLU A 625 5.78 18.21 34.62
N SER A 626 5.58 17.18 35.43
CA SER A 626 4.42 17.06 36.31
C SER A 626 4.78 17.43 37.76
N PRO A 627 4.29 18.58 38.28
CA PRO A 627 4.47 18.94 39.69
C PRO A 627 3.86 17.90 40.65
N LEU A 628 2.86 17.15 40.18
CA LEU A 628 2.21 16.08 40.95
C LEU A 628 3.13 14.87 41.15
N GLU A 629 3.99 14.55 40.17
CA GLU A 629 4.94 13.44 40.29
C GLU A 629 6.03 13.76 41.32
N VAL A 630 6.52 15.00 41.37
CA VAL A 630 7.46 15.47 42.40
C VAL A 630 6.84 15.38 43.81
N ARG A 631 5.58 15.79 43.97
CA ARG A 631 4.86 15.64 45.25
C ARG A 631 4.68 14.17 45.66
N LYS A 632 4.34 13.29 44.71
CA LYS A 632 4.28 11.84 44.95
C LYS A 632 5.64 11.28 45.34
N PHE A 633 6.71 11.73 44.68
CA PHE A 633 8.07 11.32 44.98
C PHE A 633 8.48 11.65 46.42
N ARG A 634 8.23 12.89 46.88
CA ARG A 634 8.46 13.30 48.27
C ARG A 634 7.72 12.40 49.27
N ARG A 635 6.43 12.17 49.02
CA ARG A 635 5.60 11.30 49.88
C ARG A 635 6.16 9.88 49.96
N TYR A 636 6.53 9.29 48.81
CA TYR A 636 7.06 7.94 48.76
C TYR A 636 8.47 7.84 49.35
N TYR A 637 9.30 8.87 49.18
CA TYR A 637 10.60 8.97 49.83
C TYR A 637 10.44 8.96 51.36
N SER A 638 9.54 9.77 51.92
CA SER A 638 9.27 9.77 53.36
C SER A 638 8.64 8.47 53.88
N THR A 639 7.93 7.75 53.01
CA THR A 639 7.35 6.44 53.36
C THR A 639 8.41 5.34 53.39
N ILE A 640 9.42 5.38 52.50
CA ILE A 640 10.46 4.34 52.44
C ILE A 640 11.55 4.58 53.49
N HIS A 641 11.95 5.85 53.69
CA HIS A 641 13.14 6.20 54.48
C HIS A 641 12.80 6.83 55.83
N GLU A 642 11.52 6.93 56.18
CA GLU A 642 11.01 7.52 57.44
C GLU A 642 11.54 8.94 57.72
N LYS A 643 11.88 9.68 56.66
CA LYS A 643 12.48 11.03 56.71
C LYS A 643 11.86 11.95 55.67
N GLU A 644 11.65 13.23 56.03
CA GLU A 644 11.20 14.23 55.06
C GLU A 644 12.31 14.64 54.09
N LEU A 645 11.98 14.69 52.80
CA LEU A 645 12.88 15.15 51.75
C LEU A 645 12.87 16.68 51.69
N SER A 646 13.95 17.31 52.15
CA SER A 646 14.10 18.77 52.22
C SER A 646 14.58 19.42 50.91
N ASP A 647 14.95 18.63 49.90
CA ASP A 647 15.46 19.12 48.62
C ASP A 647 14.41 20.00 47.91
N SER A 648 14.79 20.97 47.07
CA SER A 648 13.82 21.72 46.26
C SER A 648 13.31 20.89 45.08
N ASP A 649 12.19 21.29 44.46
CA ASP A 649 11.64 20.58 43.29
C ASP A 649 12.64 20.52 42.12
N ASP A 650 13.45 21.57 41.95
CA ASP A 650 14.53 21.64 40.95
C ASP A 650 15.65 20.64 41.25
N VAL A 651 16.04 20.51 42.53
CA VAL A 651 17.08 19.57 42.97
C VAL A 651 16.62 18.13 42.78
N ILE A 652 15.37 17.81 43.14
CA ILE A 652 14.77 16.49 42.92
C ILE A 652 14.78 16.15 41.43
N SER A 653 14.32 17.09 40.59
CA SER A 653 14.27 16.90 39.15
C SER A 653 15.66 16.70 38.54
N ASN A 654 16.67 17.44 38.99
CA ASN A 654 18.05 17.28 38.53
C ASN A 654 18.67 15.96 38.97
N ASN A 655 18.42 15.52 40.21
CA ASN A 655 18.86 14.22 40.71
C ASN A 655 18.23 13.07 39.92
N ILE A 656 16.92 13.13 39.64
CA ILE A 656 16.22 12.13 38.82
C ILE A 656 16.76 12.12 37.39
N LYS A 657 17.01 13.29 36.78
CA LYS A 657 17.64 13.38 35.44
C LYS A 657 19.04 12.74 35.40
N ALA A 658 19.82 12.86 36.47
CA ALA A 658 21.15 12.28 36.56
C ALA A 658 21.13 10.75 36.74
N LEU A 659 20.08 10.21 37.37
CA LEU A 659 19.90 8.76 37.64
C LEU A 659 19.25 7.99 36.48
N CYS A 660 18.44 8.67 35.67
CA CYS A 660 17.50 8.01 34.75
C CYS A 660 17.76 8.32 33.27
N ILE A 661 17.34 7.39 32.42
CA ILE A 661 17.26 7.60 30.97
C ILE A 661 16.01 8.44 30.67
N LEU A 662 16.21 9.57 30.01
CA LEU A 662 15.13 10.45 29.56
C LEU A 662 14.62 10.01 28.19
N TYR A 663 13.32 9.72 28.10
CA TYR A 663 12.66 9.34 26.85
C TYR A 663 11.20 9.82 26.86
N ASP A 664 10.78 10.51 25.80
CA ASP A 664 9.40 10.99 25.60
C ASP A 664 8.81 11.74 26.82
N GLY A 665 9.58 12.68 27.38
CA GLY A 665 9.17 13.48 28.56
C GLY A 665 9.19 12.73 29.90
N LYS A 666 9.64 11.48 29.93
CA LYS A 666 9.72 10.63 31.13
C LYS A 666 11.14 10.21 31.46
N ALA A 667 11.41 9.99 32.74
CA ALA A 667 12.65 9.47 33.29
C ALA A 667 12.47 8.01 33.71
N PHE A 668 13.28 7.11 33.18
CA PHE A 668 13.27 5.67 33.48
C PHE A 668 14.57 5.24 34.16
N LEU A 669 14.46 4.52 35.27
CA LEU A 669 15.63 3.96 35.95
C LEU A 669 16.16 2.76 35.15
N PRO A 670 17.43 2.73 34.70
CA PRO A 670 17.95 1.68 33.83
C PRO A 670 17.74 0.26 34.36
N ASP A 671 17.95 0.04 35.66
CA ASP A 671 17.83 -1.28 36.29
C ASP A 671 16.39 -1.80 36.36
N VAL A 672 15.40 -0.94 36.13
CA VAL A 672 13.98 -1.31 36.09
C VAL A 672 13.50 -1.52 34.65
N MET A 673 14.24 -0.98 33.67
CA MET A 673 13.83 -1.04 32.27
C MET A 673 13.90 -2.44 31.67
N LEU A 674 14.89 -3.23 32.06
CA LEU A 674 15.06 -4.64 31.68
C LEU A 674 15.40 -5.48 32.90
N SER A 675 14.83 -6.69 32.97
CA SER A 675 15.31 -7.70 33.92
C SER A 675 16.73 -8.16 33.58
N ASP A 676 17.51 -8.55 34.58
CA ASP A 676 18.86 -9.06 34.40
C ASP A 676 18.94 -10.22 33.39
N GLU A 677 17.96 -11.12 33.37
CA GLU A 677 17.93 -12.23 32.41
C GLU A 677 17.89 -11.75 30.95
N VAL A 678 16.95 -10.86 30.63
CA VAL A 678 16.80 -10.29 29.27
C VAL A 678 18.00 -9.43 28.91
N LYS A 679 18.52 -8.66 29.87
CA LYS A 679 19.76 -7.89 29.71
C LYS A 679 20.91 -8.81 29.32
N THR A 680 21.19 -9.87 30.09
CA THR A 680 22.26 -10.82 29.78
C THR A 680 22.08 -11.47 28.41
N LYS A 681 20.86 -11.86 28.03
CA LYS A 681 20.57 -12.40 26.68
C LYS A 681 20.85 -11.39 25.56
N LEU A 682 20.46 -10.13 25.75
CA LEU A 682 20.69 -9.06 24.80
C LEU A 682 22.19 -8.83 24.54
N TYR A 683 22.97 -8.70 25.61
CA TYR A 683 24.41 -8.50 25.49
C TYR A 683 25.13 -9.72 24.91
N ALA A 684 24.74 -10.94 25.32
CA ALA A 684 25.30 -12.17 24.74
C ALA A 684 25.01 -12.29 23.23
N TYR A 685 23.83 -11.85 22.78
CA TYR A 685 23.51 -11.80 21.35
C TYR A 685 24.40 -10.81 20.59
N ILE A 686 24.60 -9.61 21.14
CA ILE A 686 25.48 -8.59 20.55
C ILE A 686 26.91 -9.13 20.42
N ASP A 687 27.43 -9.73 21.49
CA ASP A 687 28.78 -10.32 21.51
C ASP A 687 28.91 -11.46 20.49
N SER A 688 27.93 -12.37 20.44
CA SER A 688 27.90 -13.46 19.47
C SER A 688 27.83 -12.96 18.03
N ALA A 689 27.05 -11.90 17.76
CA ALA A 689 26.94 -11.32 16.44
C ALA A 689 28.27 -10.71 15.97
N PHE A 690 28.98 -9.99 16.86
CA PHE A 690 30.30 -9.44 16.58
C PHE A 690 31.42 -10.48 16.54
N ALA A 691 31.27 -11.61 17.24
CA ALA A 691 32.16 -12.76 17.13
C ALA A 691 31.96 -13.50 15.79
N GLY A 692 30.72 -13.54 15.29
CA GLY A 692 30.34 -14.11 13.99
C GLY A 692 30.75 -13.26 12.78
N GLY A 693 31.54 -12.21 12.95
CA GLY A 693 32.10 -11.40 11.85
C GLY A 693 31.27 -10.17 11.46
N LYS A 694 30.12 -9.92 12.10
CA LYS A 694 29.34 -8.69 11.84
C LYS A 694 30.09 -7.47 12.37
N THR A 695 30.10 -6.37 11.62
CA THR A 695 30.80 -5.13 11.98
C THR A 695 29.91 -4.14 12.72
N ALA A 696 28.60 -4.15 12.43
CA ALA A 696 27.60 -3.34 13.09
C ALA A 696 26.21 -3.99 13.11
N ILE A 697 25.35 -3.52 14.01
CA ILE A 697 23.96 -4.00 14.18
C ILE A 697 23.04 -2.79 14.35
N TYR A 698 22.01 -2.68 13.49
CA TYR A 698 21.05 -1.58 13.59
C TYR A 698 20.14 -1.72 14.81
N TYR A 699 19.83 -0.61 15.48
CA TYR A 699 18.92 -0.63 16.65
C TYR A 699 17.56 -1.21 16.30
N GLN A 700 17.03 -0.88 15.12
CA GLN A 700 15.76 -1.41 14.65
C GLN A 700 15.80 -2.93 14.43
N ALA A 701 16.93 -3.46 13.95
CA ALA A 701 17.09 -4.89 13.74
C ALA A 701 17.19 -5.63 15.08
N LEU A 702 17.98 -5.09 16.01
CA LEU A 702 18.11 -5.62 17.37
C LEU A 702 16.78 -5.55 18.15
N TYR A 703 16.04 -4.46 18.01
CA TYR A 703 14.71 -4.32 18.63
C TYR A 703 13.73 -5.36 18.09
N SER A 704 13.70 -5.58 16.78
CA SER A 704 12.83 -6.58 16.17
C SER A 704 13.14 -8.00 16.65
N GLU A 705 14.41 -8.34 16.81
CA GLU A 705 14.85 -9.65 17.32
C GLU A 705 14.35 -9.90 18.77
N PHE A 706 14.41 -8.87 19.61
CA PHE A 706 14.02 -8.95 21.03
C PHE A 706 12.59 -8.46 21.30
N ALA A 707 11.79 -8.19 20.27
CA ALA A 707 10.48 -7.54 20.42
C ALA A 707 9.54 -8.31 21.35
N GLU A 708 9.54 -9.65 21.28
CA GLU A 708 8.73 -10.49 22.19
C GLU A 708 9.25 -10.42 23.63
N ALA A 709 10.57 -10.43 23.81
CA ALA A 709 11.20 -10.33 25.13
C ALA A 709 11.01 -8.94 25.78
N PHE A 710 10.73 -7.89 25.00
CA PHE A 710 10.49 -6.54 25.51
C PHE A 710 9.02 -6.24 25.83
N LEU A 711 8.06 -7.12 25.49
CA LEU A 711 6.63 -6.87 25.72
C LEU A 711 6.27 -6.62 27.19
N ASP A 712 6.96 -7.30 28.11
CA ASP A 712 6.75 -7.18 29.56
C ASP A 712 7.64 -6.12 30.21
N HIS A 713 8.42 -5.37 29.42
CA HIS A 713 9.44 -4.44 29.88
C HIS A 713 9.22 -3.02 29.35
N HIS A 714 10.10 -2.09 29.73
CA HIS A 714 9.96 -0.66 29.42
C HIS A 714 10.78 -0.24 28.20
N ILE A 715 11.04 -1.13 27.24
CA ILE A 715 11.66 -0.79 25.95
C ILE A 715 10.58 -0.88 24.87
N HIS A 716 10.16 0.26 24.34
CA HIS A 716 8.97 0.35 23.48
C HIS A 716 9.28 0.55 21.99
N ASP A 717 10.51 0.95 21.67
CA ASP A 717 10.99 1.15 20.31
C ASP A 717 12.53 1.11 20.25
N ALA A 718 13.05 1.22 19.02
CA ALA A 718 14.48 1.17 18.75
C ALA A 718 15.27 2.38 19.31
N ASP A 719 14.64 3.55 19.43
CA ASP A 719 15.30 4.75 19.95
C ASP A 719 15.44 4.69 21.48
N MET A 720 14.45 4.12 22.16
CA MET A 720 14.51 3.81 23.58
C MET A 720 15.54 2.71 23.88
N LEU A 721 15.63 1.68 23.02
CA LEU A 721 16.68 0.67 23.10
C LEU A 721 18.08 1.30 22.92
N LYS A 722 18.24 2.22 21.99
CA LYS A 722 19.48 2.99 21.81
C LYS A 722 19.82 3.77 23.08
N ALA A 723 18.87 4.48 23.66
CA ALA A 723 19.08 5.25 24.88
C ALA A 723 19.51 4.34 26.05
N TYR A 724 18.86 3.18 26.18
CA TYR A 724 19.22 2.15 27.16
C TYR A 724 20.65 1.63 26.95
N LEU A 725 21.00 1.17 25.74
CA LEU A 725 22.33 0.65 25.42
C LEU A 725 23.43 1.72 25.61
N THR A 726 23.10 3.00 25.39
CA THR A 726 24.03 4.11 25.64
C THR A 726 24.34 4.26 27.13
N ALA A 727 23.34 4.09 28.00
CA ALA A 727 23.49 4.21 29.44
C ALA A 727 24.13 2.97 30.08
N THR A 728 23.81 1.76 29.60
CA THR A 728 24.23 0.50 30.22
C THR A 728 25.39 -0.21 29.52
N GLY A 729 25.77 0.23 28.31
CA GLY A 729 26.74 -0.44 27.45
C GLY A 729 28.17 -0.49 27.99
N ASN A 730 28.53 0.39 28.94
CA ASN A 730 29.81 0.39 29.67
C ASN A 730 31.06 0.15 28.78
N GLY A 731 31.08 0.67 27.55
CA GLY A 731 32.22 0.55 26.63
C GLY A 731 32.36 -0.79 25.89
N GLN A 732 31.38 -1.69 25.95
CA GLN A 732 31.41 -2.97 25.23
C GLN A 732 31.28 -2.84 23.70
N PHE A 733 30.65 -1.75 23.25
CA PHE A 733 30.48 -1.41 21.83
C PHE A 733 30.40 0.10 21.67
N TYR A 734 30.57 0.56 20.43
CA TYR A 734 30.46 1.97 20.08
C TYR A 734 29.03 2.31 19.63
N ILE A 735 28.46 3.34 20.25
CA ILE A 735 27.14 3.87 19.90
C ILE A 735 27.28 4.78 18.68
N GLN A 736 26.64 4.41 17.57
CA GLN A 736 26.50 5.26 16.39
C GLN A 736 25.07 5.78 16.26
N ARG A 737 24.83 6.67 15.30
CA ARG A 737 23.53 7.33 15.11
C ARG A 737 22.37 6.32 14.97
N SER A 738 22.56 5.27 14.19
CA SER A 738 21.51 4.32 13.78
C SER A 738 21.84 2.84 14.04
N PHE A 739 23.04 2.54 14.54
CA PHE A 739 23.51 1.20 14.83
C PHE A 739 24.53 1.20 15.98
N ILE A 740 24.82 0.02 16.52
CA ILE A 740 25.99 -0.23 17.36
C ILE A 740 27.10 -0.86 16.53
N SER A 741 28.35 -0.56 16.82
CA SER A 741 29.51 -1.12 16.10
C SER A 741 30.59 -1.62 17.04
N LYS A 742 31.35 -2.62 16.58
CA LYS A 742 32.51 -3.14 17.31
C LYS A 742 33.68 -2.17 17.32
N GLU A 743 33.80 -1.35 16.29
CA GLU A 743 34.88 -0.36 16.11
C GLU A 743 34.31 1.06 15.98
N LEU A 744 35.13 2.07 16.31
CA LEU A 744 34.71 3.48 16.37
C LEU A 744 34.35 4.07 14.99
N ASN A 745 34.96 3.56 13.91
CA ASN A 745 34.89 4.16 12.57
C ASN A 745 34.35 3.16 11.52
N VAL A 746 33.25 2.46 11.82
CA VAL A 746 32.61 1.56 10.85
C VAL A 746 31.74 2.35 9.89
N THR A 747 32.02 2.25 8.59
CA THR A 747 31.13 2.71 7.53
C THR A 747 30.32 1.52 7.03
N MET A 748 29.01 1.57 7.21
CA MET A 748 28.12 0.51 6.74
C MET A 748 27.80 0.69 5.26
N ASP A 749 27.88 -0.41 4.51
CA ASP A 749 27.36 -0.50 3.13
C ASP A 749 26.40 -1.68 2.99
N PRO A 750 25.14 -1.54 3.48
CA PRO A 750 24.13 -2.57 3.39
C PRO A 750 23.88 -3.08 1.97
N MET A 751 24.13 -2.25 0.96
CA MET A 751 23.89 -2.60 -0.44
C MET A 751 24.96 -3.58 -0.93
N SER A 752 26.23 -3.36 -0.60
CA SER A 752 27.28 -4.34 -0.89
C SER A 752 27.09 -5.65 -0.12
N GLU A 753 26.63 -5.60 1.14
CA GLU A 753 26.33 -6.81 1.91
C GLU A 753 25.18 -7.64 1.29
N ILE A 754 24.11 -6.98 0.84
CA ILE A 754 23.01 -7.65 0.12
C ILE A 754 23.50 -8.23 -1.21
N ARG A 755 24.37 -7.51 -1.93
CA ARG A 755 24.99 -7.98 -3.17
C ARG A 755 25.79 -9.25 -2.94
N ASP A 756 26.72 -9.23 -1.99
CA ASP A 756 27.61 -10.35 -1.73
C ASP A 756 26.81 -11.57 -1.28
N CYS A 757 25.81 -11.37 -0.42
CA CYS A 757 24.88 -12.40 0.03
C CYS A 757 24.15 -13.06 -1.16
N LEU A 758 23.53 -12.27 -2.04
CA LEU A 758 22.80 -12.82 -3.21
C LEU A 758 23.73 -13.50 -4.22
N ILE A 759 24.96 -12.99 -4.41
CA ILE A 759 25.97 -13.62 -5.27
C ILE A 759 26.41 -14.97 -4.68
N GLU A 760 26.61 -15.05 -3.37
CA GLU A 760 27.00 -16.28 -2.67
C GLU A 760 25.90 -17.34 -2.76
N TYR A 761 24.63 -16.97 -2.60
CA TYR A 761 23.51 -17.89 -2.78
C TYR A 761 23.43 -18.47 -4.19
N GLY A 762 23.78 -17.69 -5.22
CA GLY A 762 23.80 -18.17 -6.61
C GLY A 762 22.43 -18.53 -7.19
N ARG A 763 21.34 -18.17 -6.50
CA ARG A 763 19.95 -18.47 -6.90
C ARG A 763 19.00 -17.36 -6.43
N PRO A 764 17.73 -17.36 -6.88
CA PRO A 764 16.69 -16.58 -6.23
C PRO A 764 16.51 -16.92 -4.75
N VAL A 765 16.45 -15.89 -3.93
CA VAL A 765 16.33 -15.96 -2.47
C VAL A 765 15.09 -15.18 -2.02
N GLU A 766 14.24 -15.81 -1.21
CA GLU A 766 13.05 -15.18 -0.64
C GLU A 766 13.40 -14.19 0.47
N TYR A 767 12.45 -13.31 0.80
CA TYR A 767 12.64 -12.30 1.83
C TYR A 767 13.02 -12.90 3.19
N GLU A 768 12.36 -13.98 3.59
CA GLU A 768 12.58 -14.66 4.87
C GLU A 768 14.04 -15.11 5.01
N GLU A 769 14.59 -15.77 3.98
CA GLU A 769 15.97 -16.24 3.97
C GLU A 769 16.97 -15.07 3.96
N LEU A 770 16.67 -13.99 3.23
CA LEU A 770 17.49 -12.77 3.27
C LEU A 770 17.47 -12.08 4.64
N PHE A 771 16.32 -12.07 5.33
CA PHE A 771 16.20 -11.46 6.65
C PHE A 771 16.94 -12.26 7.71
N GLU A 772 16.96 -13.58 7.59
CA GLU A 772 17.77 -14.44 8.47
C GLU A 772 19.27 -14.25 8.23
N ALA A 773 19.70 -14.28 6.97
CA ALA A 773 21.12 -14.09 6.61
C ALA A 773 21.65 -12.70 7.00
N LEU A 774 20.83 -11.66 6.85
CA LEU A 774 21.20 -10.26 7.11
C LEU A 774 20.44 -9.68 8.31
N ALA A 775 20.28 -10.47 9.37
CA ALA A 775 19.50 -10.11 10.57
C ALA A 775 19.99 -8.84 11.30
N HIS A 776 21.20 -8.35 11.01
CA HIS A 776 21.72 -7.09 11.55
C HIS A 776 21.22 -5.85 10.80
N ILE A 777 20.58 -6.01 9.64
CA ILE A 777 20.04 -4.94 8.79
C ILE A 777 18.50 -4.92 8.92
N PRO A 778 17.84 -3.75 9.04
CA PRO A 778 16.39 -3.69 9.14
C PRO A 778 15.69 -4.22 7.89
N GLN A 779 14.66 -5.04 8.04
CA GLN A 779 13.91 -5.66 6.93
C GLN A 779 13.41 -4.65 5.90
N ASN A 780 12.87 -3.51 6.35
CA ASN A 780 12.40 -2.44 5.45
C ASN A 780 13.55 -1.83 4.62
N LYS A 781 14.76 -1.77 5.19
CA LYS A 781 15.94 -1.27 4.51
C LYS A 781 16.40 -2.25 3.42
N ILE A 782 16.36 -3.55 3.71
CA ILE A 782 16.63 -4.61 2.71
C ILE A 782 15.62 -4.50 1.56
N LYS A 783 14.31 -4.47 1.87
CA LYS A 783 13.25 -4.32 0.85
C LYS A 783 13.44 -3.09 -0.03
N PHE A 784 13.77 -1.95 0.59
CA PHE A 784 14.02 -0.69 -0.13
C PHE A 784 15.23 -0.79 -1.06
N ILE A 785 16.35 -1.34 -0.60
CA ILE A 785 17.56 -1.49 -1.40
C ILE A 785 17.31 -2.42 -2.60
N LEU A 786 16.65 -3.56 -2.38
CA LEU A 786 16.30 -4.51 -3.45
C LEU A 786 15.39 -3.87 -4.51
N ALA A 787 14.41 -3.05 -4.10
CA ALA A 787 13.48 -2.42 -5.04
C ALA A 787 14.06 -1.21 -5.79
N SER A 788 15.05 -0.52 -5.20
CA SER A 788 15.56 0.75 -5.72
C SER A 788 16.80 0.61 -6.60
N ASN A 789 17.45 -0.56 -6.65
CA ASN A 789 18.70 -0.77 -7.39
C ASN A 789 18.52 -1.88 -8.44
N GLY A 790 18.85 -1.57 -9.70
CA GLY A 790 18.62 -2.48 -10.82
C GLY A 790 19.51 -3.73 -10.87
N GLU A 791 20.56 -3.81 -10.05
CA GLU A 791 21.40 -5.02 -9.95
C GLU A 791 20.70 -6.17 -9.21
N PHE A 792 19.67 -5.85 -8.42
CA PHE A 792 18.82 -6.82 -7.72
C PHE A 792 17.56 -7.09 -8.54
N VAL A 793 17.54 -8.24 -9.19
CA VAL A 793 16.48 -8.62 -10.10
C VAL A 793 15.37 -9.34 -9.34
N ASN A 794 14.13 -8.91 -9.54
CA ASN A 794 12.95 -9.53 -8.96
C ASN A 794 12.59 -10.81 -9.74
N ASN A 795 12.46 -11.94 -9.02
CA ASN A 795 12.11 -13.23 -9.61
C ASN A 795 10.65 -13.66 -9.37
N GLY A 796 9.86 -12.80 -8.72
CA GLY A 796 8.50 -13.08 -8.31
C GLY A 796 8.36 -13.58 -6.90
N GLN A 797 7.13 -13.52 -6.39
CA GLN A 797 6.73 -14.12 -5.12
C GLN A 797 7.56 -13.65 -3.91
N GLY A 798 8.23 -12.49 -4.01
CA GLY A 798 9.12 -11.97 -2.96
C GLY A 798 10.56 -12.48 -3.04
N ALA A 799 10.93 -13.20 -4.09
CA ALA A 799 12.29 -13.67 -4.33
C ALA A 799 13.11 -12.70 -5.20
N TYR A 800 14.38 -12.54 -4.86
CA TYR A 800 15.35 -11.68 -5.55
C TYR A 800 16.66 -12.41 -5.81
N PHE A 801 17.38 -12.00 -6.85
CA PHE A 801 18.72 -12.49 -7.16
C PHE A 801 19.58 -11.37 -7.74
N HIS A 802 20.90 -11.54 -7.75
CA HIS A 802 21.80 -10.59 -8.37
C HIS A 802 22.00 -10.89 -9.87
N GLU A 803 22.03 -9.88 -10.75
CA GLU A 803 22.10 -10.07 -12.21
C GLU A 803 23.32 -10.89 -12.69
N LYS A 804 24.42 -10.86 -11.93
CA LYS A 804 25.64 -11.69 -12.13
C LYS A 804 25.42 -13.21 -12.04
N ILE A 805 24.30 -13.68 -11.49
CA ILE A 805 23.98 -15.11 -11.48
C ILE A 805 23.78 -15.62 -12.91
N VAL A 806 23.21 -14.78 -13.79
CA VAL A 806 23.13 -15.09 -15.22
C VAL A 806 24.50 -14.87 -15.84
N ARG A 807 25.18 -15.98 -16.15
CA ARG A 807 26.49 -15.98 -16.80
C ARG A 807 26.29 -16.23 -18.28
N LEU A 808 26.65 -15.24 -19.09
CA LEU A 808 26.61 -15.30 -20.54
C LEU A 808 27.95 -14.78 -21.06
N SER A 809 28.51 -15.47 -22.05
CA SER A 809 29.68 -15.02 -22.81
C SER A 809 29.32 -13.86 -23.74
N ASP A 810 30.33 -13.11 -24.18
CA ASP A 810 30.13 -12.01 -25.13
C ASP A 810 29.55 -12.52 -26.47
N GLU A 811 29.91 -13.73 -26.90
CA GLU A 811 29.37 -14.37 -28.11
C GLU A 811 27.87 -14.69 -27.97
N GLU A 812 27.44 -15.19 -26.81
CA GLU A 812 26.03 -15.45 -26.51
C GLU A 812 25.22 -14.15 -26.41
N LEU A 813 25.78 -13.13 -25.76
CA LEU A 813 25.15 -11.82 -25.67
C LEU A 813 24.98 -11.18 -27.04
N GLU A 814 25.96 -11.29 -27.93
CA GLU A 814 25.84 -10.81 -29.31
C GLU A 814 24.79 -11.60 -30.09
N GLY A 815 24.77 -12.92 -29.94
CA GLY A 815 23.76 -13.78 -30.55
C GLY A 815 22.33 -13.47 -30.10
N ILE A 816 22.15 -13.14 -28.82
CA ILE A 816 20.86 -12.68 -28.26
C ILE A 816 20.51 -11.28 -28.78
N ALA A 817 21.49 -10.36 -28.81
CA ALA A 817 21.29 -9.02 -29.34
C ALA A 817 20.89 -9.03 -30.83
N GLU A 818 21.42 -9.95 -31.61
CA GLU A 818 21.04 -10.16 -33.01
C GLU A 818 19.57 -10.60 -33.14
N ILE A 819 19.10 -11.56 -32.31
CA ILE A 819 17.69 -11.97 -32.27
C ILE A 819 16.79 -10.77 -32.00
N ILE A 820 17.15 -9.96 -30.98
CA ILE A 820 16.40 -8.77 -30.60
C ILE A 820 16.38 -7.78 -31.77
N SER A 821 17.53 -7.49 -32.37
CA SER A 821 17.65 -6.50 -33.45
C SER A 821 16.84 -6.90 -34.68
N GLN A 822 16.97 -8.15 -35.15
CA GLN A 822 16.22 -8.66 -36.30
C GLN A 822 14.71 -8.57 -36.07
N THR A 823 14.24 -8.94 -34.88
CA THR A 823 12.80 -8.89 -34.57
C THR A 823 12.29 -7.47 -34.45
N ILE A 824 13.06 -6.57 -33.85
CA ILE A 824 12.72 -5.14 -33.75
C ILE A 824 12.70 -4.49 -35.14
N ASP A 825 13.63 -4.84 -36.03
CA ASP A 825 13.67 -4.27 -37.38
C ASP A 825 12.45 -4.71 -38.22
N GLU A 826 11.92 -5.92 -37.97
CA GLU A 826 10.70 -6.42 -38.61
C GLU A 826 9.40 -5.89 -37.96
N LYS A 827 9.31 -5.87 -36.62
CA LYS A 827 8.06 -5.64 -35.87
C LYS A 827 8.04 -4.34 -35.06
N VAL A 828 9.11 -3.54 -35.11
CA VAL A 828 9.36 -2.33 -34.30
C VAL A 828 9.68 -2.60 -32.83
N PHE A 829 9.19 -3.70 -32.26
CA PHE A 829 9.45 -4.08 -30.88
C PHE A 829 9.50 -5.60 -30.75
N MET A 830 9.98 -6.07 -29.61
CA MET A 830 9.94 -7.48 -29.22
C MET A 830 9.34 -7.62 -27.82
N GLY A 831 8.50 -8.63 -27.62
CA GLY A 831 8.01 -8.99 -26.29
C GLY A 831 9.06 -9.77 -25.49
N GLY A 832 9.13 -9.57 -24.17
CA GLY A 832 10.07 -10.34 -23.33
C GLY A 832 9.81 -11.84 -23.30
N ASN A 833 8.54 -12.27 -23.44
CA ASN A 833 8.20 -13.70 -23.58
C ASN A 833 8.66 -14.24 -24.94
N GLU A 834 8.49 -13.45 -26.00
CA GLU A 834 8.96 -13.79 -27.35
C GLU A 834 10.49 -13.90 -27.38
N LEU A 835 11.21 -13.01 -26.70
CA LEU A 835 12.65 -13.12 -26.52
C LEU A 835 13.01 -14.43 -25.80
N TYR A 836 12.34 -14.73 -24.69
CA TYR A 836 12.60 -15.96 -23.93
C TYR A 836 12.39 -17.21 -24.78
N ASP A 837 11.29 -17.28 -25.54
CA ASP A 837 11.00 -18.40 -26.43
C ASP A 837 12.02 -18.50 -27.58
N ALA A 838 12.42 -17.37 -28.17
CA ALA A 838 13.46 -17.34 -29.20
C ALA A 838 14.82 -17.84 -28.68
N ILE A 839 15.21 -17.42 -27.46
CA ILE A 839 16.42 -17.92 -26.79
C ILE A 839 16.27 -19.41 -26.47
N LYS A 840 15.12 -19.86 -25.98
CA LYS A 840 14.88 -21.28 -25.70
C LYS A 840 15.01 -22.16 -26.94
N ILE A 841 14.60 -21.66 -28.10
CA ILE A 841 14.70 -22.38 -29.38
C ILE A 841 16.16 -22.43 -29.88
N LYS A 842 16.90 -21.31 -29.86
CA LYS A 842 18.26 -21.22 -30.42
C LYS A 842 19.35 -21.67 -29.44
N TYR A 843 19.17 -21.38 -28.15
CA TYR A 843 20.12 -21.57 -27.05
C TYR A 843 19.45 -22.26 -25.85
N SER A 844 18.90 -23.46 -26.07
CA SER A 844 18.14 -24.19 -25.03
C SER A 844 18.94 -24.40 -23.74
N TYR A 845 20.25 -24.64 -23.85
CA TYR A 845 21.14 -24.84 -22.71
C TYR A 845 21.22 -23.61 -21.78
N ILE A 846 21.16 -22.38 -22.31
CA ILE A 846 21.13 -21.15 -21.50
C ILE A 846 19.89 -21.16 -20.59
N ILE A 847 18.75 -21.58 -21.13
CA ILE A 847 17.50 -21.67 -20.35
C ILE A 847 17.57 -22.82 -19.34
N GLU A 848 18.16 -23.95 -19.69
CA GLU A 848 18.33 -25.09 -18.78
C GLU A 848 19.24 -24.75 -17.58
N GLU A 849 20.34 -24.03 -17.82
CA GLU A 849 21.25 -23.55 -16.76
C GLU A 849 20.57 -22.53 -15.84
N ASN A 850 19.65 -21.72 -16.37
CA ASN A 850 18.96 -20.66 -15.64
C ASN A 850 17.51 -21.02 -15.25
N LYS A 851 17.16 -22.32 -15.20
CA LYS A 851 15.79 -22.81 -14.93
C LYS A 851 15.18 -22.37 -13.60
N ALA A 852 16.00 -21.94 -12.64
CA ALA A 852 15.54 -21.41 -11.35
C ALA A 852 14.96 -19.99 -11.48
N LEU A 853 15.28 -19.30 -12.57
CA LEU A 853 14.80 -17.95 -12.85
C LEU A 853 13.44 -18.01 -13.53
N SER A 854 12.57 -17.08 -13.16
CA SER A 854 11.33 -16.79 -13.86
C SER A 854 11.64 -16.18 -15.23
N VAL A 855 10.68 -16.26 -16.16
CA VAL A 855 10.81 -15.68 -17.51
C VAL A 855 11.16 -14.19 -17.46
N TYR A 856 10.48 -13.40 -16.62
CA TYR A 856 10.76 -11.97 -16.47
C TYR A 856 12.02 -11.71 -15.64
N GLY A 857 12.35 -12.55 -14.66
CA GLY A 857 13.63 -12.46 -13.95
C GLY A 857 14.80 -12.63 -14.91
N PHE A 858 14.76 -13.64 -15.77
CA PHE A 858 15.79 -13.85 -16.81
C PHE A 858 15.86 -12.66 -17.78
N ARG A 859 14.71 -12.16 -18.26
CA ARG A 859 14.63 -10.95 -19.10
C ARG A 859 15.24 -9.73 -18.41
N ASP A 860 14.92 -9.50 -17.14
CA ASP A 860 15.40 -8.33 -16.40
C ASP A 860 16.89 -8.45 -16.03
N ALA A 861 17.42 -9.67 -15.94
CA ALA A 861 18.87 -9.89 -15.90
C ALA A 861 19.54 -9.55 -17.25
N LEU A 862 18.91 -9.88 -18.39
CA LEU A 862 19.40 -9.44 -19.70
C LEU A 862 19.38 -7.92 -19.85
N LYS A 863 18.38 -7.23 -19.27
CA LYS A 863 18.34 -5.77 -19.24
C LYS A 863 19.60 -5.15 -18.61
N ALA A 864 20.15 -5.76 -17.56
CA ALA A 864 21.39 -5.27 -16.94
C ALA A 864 22.61 -5.40 -17.87
N LYS A 865 22.59 -6.37 -18.80
CA LYS A 865 23.70 -6.68 -19.71
C LYS A 865 23.59 -6.02 -21.09
N LEU A 866 22.36 -5.80 -21.56
CA LEU A 866 22.05 -5.29 -22.90
C LEU A 866 21.31 -3.93 -22.89
N GLY A 867 21.18 -3.31 -21.72
CA GLY A 867 20.44 -2.07 -21.50
C GLY A 867 21.09 -0.82 -22.12
N ASP A 868 22.34 -0.92 -22.56
CA ASP A 868 23.04 0.10 -23.34
C ASP A 868 22.58 0.12 -24.81
N ARG A 869 22.27 -1.06 -25.37
CA ARG A 869 21.84 -1.26 -26.77
C ARG A 869 20.32 -1.22 -26.94
N PHE A 870 19.57 -1.73 -25.98
CA PHE A 870 18.11 -1.83 -26.05
C PHE A 870 17.45 -1.21 -24.82
N SER A 871 16.26 -0.63 -25.01
CA SER A 871 15.41 -0.21 -23.90
C SER A 871 14.42 -1.33 -23.53
N PHE A 872 14.42 -1.69 -22.25
CA PHE A 872 13.53 -2.67 -21.64
C PHE A 872 12.52 -1.95 -20.74
N LYS A 873 11.30 -1.76 -21.23
CA LYS A 873 10.21 -1.06 -20.54
C LYS A 873 9.06 -2.02 -20.28
N GLY A 874 8.98 -2.52 -19.04
CA GLY A 874 8.08 -3.61 -18.70
C GLY A 874 8.44 -4.86 -19.52
N ASN A 875 7.47 -5.37 -20.29
CA ASN A 875 7.69 -6.53 -21.17
C ASN A 875 8.03 -6.14 -22.62
N ILE A 876 8.21 -4.85 -22.91
CA ILE A 876 8.56 -4.35 -24.25
C ILE A 876 10.06 -4.13 -24.34
N ILE A 877 10.64 -4.61 -25.44
CA ILE A 877 12.03 -4.42 -25.82
C ILE A 877 12.04 -3.63 -27.13
N SER A 878 12.78 -2.52 -27.15
CA SER A 878 12.87 -1.58 -28.27
C SER A 878 14.31 -1.08 -28.43
N HIS A 879 14.64 -0.46 -29.57
CA HIS A 879 15.94 0.18 -29.77
C HIS A 879 16.18 1.27 -28.70
N SER A 880 17.40 1.37 -28.19
CA SER A 880 17.77 2.44 -27.27
C SER A 880 17.50 3.82 -27.88
N GLY A 881 16.88 4.71 -27.11
CA GLY A 881 16.44 6.04 -27.57
C GLY A 881 15.08 6.08 -28.29
N ASN A 882 14.54 4.94 -28.72
CA ASN A 882 13.21 4.81 -29.35
C ASN A 882 12.26 4.03 -28.44
N GLU A 883 12.14 4.47 -27.20
CA GLU A 883 11.35 3.75 -26.19
C GLU A 883 9.86 3.76 -26.52
N LEU A 884 9.23 2.58 -26.45
CA LEU A 884 7.80 2.44 -26.64
C LEU A 884 7.10 2.15 -25.31
N SER A 885 6.02 2.87 -25.04
CA SER A 885 5.05 2.47 -24.02
C SER A 885 4.13 1.36 -24.54
N MET A 886 3.40 0.70 -23.63
CA MET A 886 2.37 -0.26 -24.00
C MET A 886 1.30 0.37 -24.90
N ALA A 887 0.91 1.62 -24.63
CA ALA A 887 -0.04 2.35 -25.46
C ALA A 887 0.51 2.56 -26.88
N ASP A 888 1.79 2.91 -27.02
CA ASP A 888 2.42 3.13 -28.33
C ASP A 888 2.44 1.85 -29.17
N VAL A 889 2.64 0.69 -28.53
CA VAL A 889 2.59 -0.61 -29.23
C VAL A 889 1.20 -0.88 -29.81
N PHE A 890 0.13 -0.66 -29.04
CA PHE A 890 -1.24 -0.83 -29.53
C PHE A 890 -1.63 0.23 -30.58
N ALA A 891 -1.19 1.48 -30.40
CA ALA A 891 -1.40 2.54 -31.38
C ALA A 891 -0.73 2.18 -32.72
N LYS A 892 0.53 1.76 -32.69
CA LYS A 892 1.29 1.42 -33.88
C LYS A 892 0.72 0.19 -34.58
N TYR A 893 0.29 -0.83 -33.82
CA TYR A 893 -0.42 -1.98 -34.37
C TYR A 893 -1.69 -1.56 -35.12
N ALA A 894 -2.48 -0.65 -34.55
CA ALA A 894 -3.69 -0.13 -35.17
C ALA A 894 -3.42 0.79 -36.38
N GLN A 895 -2.28 1.48 -36.42
CA GLN A 895 -1.87 2.35 -37.55
C GLN A 895 -1.36 1.55 -38.76
N THR A 896 -0.68 0.43 -38.53
CA THR A 896 -0.04 -0.35 -39.61
C THR A 896 -0.96 -1.41 -40.23
N HIS A 897 -2.12 -1.68 -39.63
CA HIS A 897 -3.08 -2.67 -40.12
C HIS A 897 -4.38 -2.00 -40.58
N ASP A 898 -4.69 -2.13 -41.87
CA ASP A 898 -5.95 -1.61 -42.44
C ASP A 898 -7.20 -2.30 -41.88
N SER A 899 -7.10 -3.54 -41.41
CA SER A 899 -8.14 -4.24 -40.67
C SER A 899 -7.58 -5.33 -39.77
N PHE A 900 -8.18 -5.51 -38.60
CA PHE A 900 -7.79 -6.52 -37.61
C PHE A 900 -8.96 -6.85 -36.68
N THR A 901 -8.76 -7.81 -35.80
CA THR A 901 -9.78 -8.39 -34.92
C THR A 901 -9.44 -8.19 -33.43
N LEU A 902 -10.46 -8.27 -32.58
CA LEU A 902 -10.30 -8.27 -31.14
C LEU A 902 -9.45 -9.47 -30.68
N SER A 903 -9.62 -10.63 -31.31
CA SER A 903 -8.83 -11.84 -31.04
C SER A 903 -7.34 -11.63 -31.33
N GLU A 904 -6.99 -10.92 -32.40
CA GLU A 904 -5.60 -10.55 -32.69
C GLU A 904 -5.04 -9.59 -31.64
N LEU A 905 -5.82 -8.58 -31.21
CA LEU A 905 -5.42 -7.70 -30.11
C LEU A 905 -5.25 -8.46 -28.78
N GLN A 906 -6.10 -9.45 -28.51
CA GLN A 906 -5.99 -10.32 -27.34
C GLN A 906 -4.72 -11.17 -27.40
N GLY A 907 -4.37 -11.68 -28.58
CA GLY A 907 -3.10 -12.38 -28.82
C GLY A 907 -1.90 -11.47 -28.54
N LEU A 908 -1.91 -10.25 -29.08
CA LEU A 908 -0.87 -9.24 -28.82
C LEU A 908 -0.75 -8.91 -27.32
N ALA A 909 -1.88 -8.69 -26.65
CA ALA A 909 -1.93 -8.39 -25.22
C ALA A 909 -1.39 -9.55 -24.36
N SER A 910 -1.74 -10.79 -24.71
CA SER A 910 -1.24 -12.01 -24.06
C SER A 910 0.28 -12.14 -24.21
N ASN A 911 0.81 -11.93 -25.41
CA ASN A 911 2.25 -12.01 -25.68
C ASN A 911 3.04 -10.98 -24.87
N LEU A 912 2.48 -9.78 -24.74
CA LEU A 912 3.04 -8.68 -23.95
C LEU A 912 2.74 -8.78 -22.45
N ALA A 913 1.96 -9.78 -22.01
CA ALA A 913 1.50 -9.94 -20.62
C ALA A 913 0.83 -8.67 -20.07
N THR A 914 -0.05 -8.06 -20.88
CA THR A 914 -0.73 -6.81 -20.58
C THR A 914 -2.22 -6.87 -20.92
N VAL A 915 -2.98 -5.84 -20.55
CA VAL A 915 -4.32 -5.59 -21.06
C VAL A 915 -4.27 -4.82 -22.39
N ILE A 916 -5.35 -4.88 -23.16
CA ILE A 916 -5.50 -4.09 -24.39
C ILE A 916 -5.70 -2.63 -24.02
N TYR A 917 -4.90 -1.74 -24.62
CA TYR A 917 -5.05 -0.30 -24.47
C TYR A 917 -6.06 0.20 -25.50
N PHE A 918 -7.35 0.03 -25.22
CA PHE A 918 -8.40 0.34 -26.19
C PHE A 918 -8.43 1.81 -26.61
N ASP A 919 -8.07 2.76 -25.74
CA ASP A 919 -7.99 4.17 -26.10
C ASP A 919 -7.01 4.40 -27.27
N ALA A 920 -5.80 3.84 -27.16
CA ALA A 920 -4.80 3.90 -28.23
C ALA A 920 -5.26 3.22 -29.52
N VAL A 921 -6.00 2.11 -29.41
CA VAL A 921 -6.58 1.42 -30.57
C VAL A 921 -7.69 2.25 -31.22
N TYR A 922 -8.61 2.83 -30.43
CA TYR A 922 -9.71 3.66 -30.93
C TYR A 922 -9.22 5.02 -31.46
N GLU A 923 -8.10 5.55 -30.96
CA GLU A 923 -7.51 6.76 -31.53
C GLU A 923 -7.00 6.53 -32.96
N ASN A 924 -6.58 5.30 -33.30
CA ASN A 924 -5.92 4.99 -34.56
C ASN A 924 -6.73 4.12 -35.53
N SER A 925 -7.81 3.48 -35.07
CA SER A 925 -8.68 2.61 -35.87
C SER A 925 -10.14 2.87 -35.58
N LEU A 926 -11.04 2.26 -36.35
CA LEU A 926 -12.49 2.30 -36.17
C LEU A 926 -13.01 0.90 -35.85
N ARG A 927 -13.74 0.75 -34.75
CA ARG A 927 -14.41 -0.50 -34.42
C ARG A 927 -15.78 -0.57 -35.10
N VAL A 928 -15.95 -1.54 -36.01
CA VAL A 928 -17.17 -1.68 -36.83
C VAL A 928 -18.06 -2.83 -36.37
N SER A 929 -17.58 -3.70 -35.48
CA SER A 929 -18.38 -4.73 -34.83
C SER A 929 -17.75 -5.17 -33.51
N LYS A 930 -18.37 -6.13 -32.81
CA LYS A 930 -17.78 -6.73 -31.60
C LYS A 930 -16.36 -7.25 -31.83
N GLU A 931 -16.12 -7.81 -33.01
CA GLU A 931 -14.84 -8.45 -33.31
C GLU A 931 -13.93 -7.61 -34.20
N ARG A 932 -14.47 -6.74 -35.07
CA ARG A 932 -13.71 -6.19 -36.20
C ARG A 932 -13.37 -4.71 -36.04
N PHE A 933 -12.12 -4.39 -36.34
CA PHE A 933 -11.55 -3.06 -36.47
C PHE A 933 -11.07 -2.82 -37.90
N VAL A 934 -11.15 -1.57 -38.35
CA VAL A 934 -10.71 -1.13 -39.68
C VAL A 934 -10.05 0.24 -39.60
N SER A 935 -9.30 0.62 -40.63
CA SER A 935 -8.78 1.98 -40.78
C SER A 935 -9.92 3.01 -40.79
N LYS A 936 -9.71 4.15 -40.12
CA LYS A 936 -10.69 5.25 -40.07
C LYS A 936 -11.05 5.80 -41.44
N ALA A 937 -10.15 5.67 -42.43
CA ALA A 937 -10.40 6.10 -43.81
C ALA A 937 -11.50 5.29 -44.52
N MET A 938 -11.87 4.11 -44.01
CA MET A 938 -12.89 3.26 -44.62
C MET A 938 -14.33 3.66 -44.29
N ALA A 939 -14.55 4.52 -43.29
CA ALA A 939 -15.89 4.98 -42.91
C ALA A 939 -16.21 6.36 -43.48
N GLN A 940 -17.48 6.54 -43.82
CA GLN A 940 -17.99 7.78 -44.40
C GLN A 940 -19.19 8.26 -43.58
N PHE A 941 -18.94 9.03 -42.51
CA PHE A 941 -20.01 9.53 -41.66
C PHE A 941 -20.64 10.80 -42.24
N ALA A 942 -21.94 10.74 -42.56
CA ALA A 942 -22.76 11.91 -42.83
C ALA A 942 -23.08 12.62 -41.50
N VAL A 943 -22.12 13.35 -40.93
CA VAL A 943 -22.14 13.83 -39.53
C VAL A 943 -23.43 14.57 -39.17
N SER A 944 -23.92 15.48 -40.02
CA SER A 944 -25.16 16.23 -39.75
C SER A 944 -26.38 15.31 -39.68
N GLU A 945 -26.53 14.40 -40.64
CA GLU A 945 -27.68 13.49 -40.72
C GLU A 945 -27.65 12.45 -39.60
N THR A 946 -26.46 11.97 -39.23
CA THR A 946 -26.29 11.07 -38.09
C THR A 946 -26.64 11.74 -36.77
N ASP A 947 -26.23 13.00 -36.57
CA ASP A 947 -26.60 13.78 -35.39
C ASP A 947 -28.12 14.05 -35.33
N ASP A 948 -28.76 14.28 -36.48
CA ASP A 948 -30.22 14.43 -36.58
C ASP A 948 -30.96 13.10 -36.32
N ALA A 949 -30.37 11.97 -36.68
CA ALA A 949 -30.88 10.65 -36.30
C ALA A 949 -30.79 10.44 -34.77
N LEU A 950 -29.69 10.86 -34.14
CA LEU A 950 -29.52 10.83 -32.69
C LEU A 950 -30.51 11.76 -31.96
N ASP A 951 -30.87 12.91 -32.52
CA ASP A 951 -31.89 13.80 -31.96
C ASP A 951 -33.27 13.12 -31.82
N ARG A 952 -33.59 12.16 -32.69
CA ARG A 952 -34.84 11.39 -32.61
C ARG A 952 -34.83 10.32 -31.51
N VAL A 953 -33.64 9.91 -31.07
CA VAL A 953 -33.47 8.83 -30.08
C VAL A 953 -33.18 9.41 -28.69
N CYS A 954 -32.32 10.41 -28.59
CA CYS A 954 -31.95 11.06 -27.33
C CYS A 954 -32.91 12.21 -27.01
N VAL A 955 -34.05 11.91 -26.37
CA VAL A 955 -35.07 12.93 -26.03
C VAL A 955 -34.62 13.84 -24.88
N GLY A 956 -33.78 13.34 -23.96
CA GLY A 956 -33.29 14.07 -22.79
C GLY A 956 -31.90 14.69 -22.94
N LYS A 957 -31.26 14.98 -21.79
CA LYS A 957 -29.86 15.45 -21.72
C LYS A 957 -28.87 14.40 -22.22
N TYR A 958 -29.17 13.13 -21.95
CA TYR A 958 -28.34 11.98 -22.28
C TYR A 958 -29.19 10.72 -22.41
N ILE A 959 -28.60 9.69 -23.04
CA ILE A 959 -29.17 8.34 -23.14
C ILE A 959 -28.02 7.31 -22.97
N PRO A 960 -28.22 6.19 -22.25
CA PRO A 960 -27.26 5.09 -22.25
C PRO A 960 -27.02 4.56 -23.67
N ILE A 961 -25.78 4.24 -23.99
CA ILE A 961 -25.44 3.76 -25.33
C ILE A 961 -26.16 2.45 -25.70
N CYS A 962 -26.39 1.57 -24.71
CA CYS A 962 -27.07 0.29 -24.90
C CYS A 962 -28.58 0.41 -25.18
N GLU A 963 -29.18 1.57 -24.89
CA GLU A 963 -30.60 1.83 -25.19
C GLU A 963 -30.83 2.20 -26.67
N VAL A 964 -29.77 2.60 -27.39
CA VAL A 964 -29.85 2.84 -28.84
C VAL A 964 -29.80 1.50 -29.59
N GLN A 965 -30.97 0.91 -29.84
CA GLN A 965 -31.09 -0.39 -30.52
C GLN A 965 -31.63 -0.28 -31.96
N ASN A 966 -32.37 0.78 -32.28
CA ASN A 966 -32.94 0.96 -33.61
C ASN A 966 -31.99 1.77 -34.51
N PHE A 967 -31.15 1.06 -35.25
CA PHE A 967 -30.16 1.66 -36.15
C PHE A 967 -30.71 1.99 -37.55
N GLY A 968 -31.96 1.65 -37.87
CA GLY A 968 -32.54 1.87 -39.20
C GLY A 968 -32.71 3.33 -39.59
N VAL A 969 -32.63 4.26 -38.62
CA VAL A 969 -32.73 5.70 -38.84
C VAL A 969 -31.39 6.35 -39.19
N PHE A 970 -30.27 5.63 -39.06
CA PHE A 970 -28.93 6.17 -39.28
C PHE A 970 -28.54 6.08 -40.77
N PRO A 971 -27.88 7.12 -41.32
CA PRO A 971 -27.43 7.11 -42.71
C PRO A 971 -26.32 6.07 -42.92
N TYR A 972 -26.21 5.49 -44.12
CA TYR A 972 -25.16 4.51 -44.40
C TYR A 972 -23.76 5.10 -44.23
N ALA A 973 -22.93 4.47 -43.39
CA ALA A 973 -21.60 4.97 -43.03
C ALA A 973 -20.43 4.17 -43.63
N GLY A 974 -20.71 3.31 -44.62
CA GLY A 974 -19.77 2.30 -45.13
C GLY A 974 -19.84 0.96 -44.40
N PHE A 975 -20.46 0.93 -43.21
CA PHE A 975 -20.66 -0.26 -42.38
C PHE A 975 -22.06 -0.27 -41.79
N THR A 976 -22.51 -1.46 -41.36
CA THR A 976 -23.78 -1.60 -40.63
C THR A 976 -23.65 -1.02 -39.23
N TRP A 977 -24.57 -0.12 -38.89
CA TRP A 977 -24.64 0.47 -37.57
C TRP A 977 -24.94 -0.57 -36.49
N ASN A 978 -24.23 -0.43 -35.38
CA ASN A 978 -24.36 -1.20 -34.16
C ASN A 978 -23.77 -0.39 -33.00
N SER A 979 -23.89 -0.88 -31.76
CA SER A 979 -23.42 -0.15 -30.59
C SER A 979 -21.92 0.20 -30.63
N TYR A 980 -21.07 -0.63 -31.23
CA TYR A 980 -19.62 -0.37 -31.32
C TYR A 980 -19.30 0.75 -32.31
N LEU A 981 -19.92 0.74 -33.48
CA LEU A 981 -19.76 1.82 -34.46
C LEU A 981 -20.33 3.13 -33.91
N LEU A 982 -21.45 3.06 -33.19
CA LEU A 982 -22.07 4.22 -32.55
C LEU A 982 -21.21 4.78 -31.41
N GLU A 983 -20.65 3.93 -30.56
CA GLU A 983 -19.73 4.31 -29.48
C GLU A 983 -18.58 5.14 -30.04
N HIS A 984 -17.98 4.66 -31.11
CA HIS A 984 -16.87 5.35 -31.77
C HIS A 984 -17.31 6.65 -32.44
N TYR A 985 -18.45 6.66 -33.13
CA TYR A 985 -18.99 7.85 -33.77
C TYR A 985 -19.22 8.99 -32.76
N VAL A 986 -19.87 8.68 -31.64
CA VAL A 986 -20.17 9.69 -30.61
C VAL A 986 -18.91 10.13 -29.85
N ALA A 987 -17.92 9.25 -29.70
CA ALA A 987 -16.64 9.62 -29.11
C ALA A 987 -15.84 10.62 -29.96
N SER A 988 -15.81 10.43 -31.29
CA SER A 988 -14.80 11.08 -32.13
C SER A 988 -15.34 11.98 -33.25
N TYR A 989 -16.62 11.86 -33.64
CA TYR A 989 -17.14 12.48 -34.87
C TYR A 989 -18.37 13.37 -34.67
N SER A 990 -19.24 13.06 -33.69
CA SER A 990 -20.47 13.83 -33.45
C SER A 990 -20.18 15.29 -33.05
N ARG A 991 -20.93 16.22 -33.64
CA ARG A 991 -20.86 17.66 -33.31
C ARG A 991 -21.85 18.05 -32.23
N LYS A 992 -23.00 17.36 -32.13
CA LYS A 992 -24.04 17.63 -31.12
C LYS A 992 -23.86 16.82 -29.83
N TYR A 993 -23.24 15.64 -29.92
CA TYR A 993 -23.11 14.70 -28.81
C TYR A 993 -21.65 14.40 -28.46
N LYS A 994 -21.43 13.91 -27.24
CA LYS A 994 -20.16 13.38 -26.75
C LYS A 994 -20.39 12.09 -25.95
N LEU A 995 -19.39 11.22 -25.93
CA LEU A 995 -19.42 9.99 -25.13
C LEU A 995 -18.85 10.29 -23.74
N LEU A 996 -19.59 9.96 -22.69
CA LEU A 996 -19.07 9.94 -21.32
C LEU A 996 -19.13 8.50 -20.79
N HIS A 997 -17.99 7.96 -20.39
CA HIS A 997 -17.83 6.58 -19.96
C HIS A 997 -16.60 6.40 -19.07
N SER A 998 -16.45 5.22 -18.46
CA SER A 998 -15.26 4.84 -17.68
C SER A 998 -14.08 4.35 -18.53
N GLY A 999 -14.25 4.21 -19.85
CA GLY A 999 -13.26 3.69 -20.79
C GLY A 999 -13.84 2.65 -21.75
N PHE A 1000 -13.16 2.44 -22.89
CA PHE A 1000 -13.57 1.44 -23.87
C PHE A 1000 -13.32 0.02 -23.37
N ASN A 1001 -14.14 -0.93 -23.81
CA ASN A 1001 -13.98 -2.32 -23.42
C ASN A 1001 -14.22 -3.31 -24.58
N GLY A 1002 -13.73 -4.54 -24.42
CA GLY A 1002 -13.79 -5.55 -25.47
C GLY A 1002 -15.14 -6.24 -25.63
N THR A 1003 -16.00 -6.24 -24.61
CA THR A 1003 -17.15 -7.16 -24.54
C THR A 1003 -18.50 -6.51 -24.81
N GLU A 1004 -18.67 -5.24 -24.43
CA GLU A 1004 -19.92 -4.49 -24.49
C GLU A 1004 -19.65 -2.98 -24.64
N CYS A 1005 -20.64 -2.18 -25.03
CA CYS A 1005 -20.48 -0.72 -25.01
C CYS A 1005 -21.14 -0.20 -23.74
N ALA A 1006 -20.40 0.55 -22.93
CA ALA A 1006 -20.89 1.11 -21.67
C ALA A 1006 -20.65 2.61 -21.62
N GLY A 1007 -21.57 3.33 -21.00
CA GLY A 1007 -21.55 4.78 -20.89
C GLY A 1007 -22.77 5.43 -21.51
N ALA A 1008 -22.72 6.76 -21.64
CA ALA A 1008 -23.84 7.55 -22.14
C ALA A 1008 -23.45 8.44 -23.30
N ILE A 1009 -24.39 8.59 -24.22
CA ILE A 1009 -24.40 9.59 -25.27
C ILE A 1009 -25.02 10.85 -24.67
N VAL A 1010 -24.20 11.89 -24.50
CA VAL A 1010 -24.60 13.13 -23.80
C VAL A 1010 -24.63 14.29 -24.79
N ARG A 1011 -25.71 15.09 -24.76
CA ARG A 1011 -25.78 16.32 -25.54
C ARG A 1011 -24.70 17.29 -25.06
N ARG A 1012 -23.92 17.86 -25.97
CA ARG A 1012 -22.89 18.84 -25.59
C ARG A 1012 -23.48 20.10 -24.94
N SER A 1013 -24.74 20.43 -25.26
CA SER A 1013 -25.49 21.53 -24.64
C SER A 1013 -26.04 21.23 -23.24
N ALA A 1014 -25.88 20.01 -22.70
CA ALA A 1014 -26.46 19.61 -21.42
C ALA A 1014 -25.70 20.13 -20.18
N GLY A 1015 -24.50 20.70 -20.34
CA GLY A 1015 -23.67 21.19 -19.23
C GLY A 1015 -23.12 20.08 -18.32
N ILE A 1016 -22.96 18.86 -18.85
CA ILE A 1016 -22.38 17.72 -18.16
C ILE A 1016 -21.04 17.44 -18.81
N ASP A 1017 -19.94 17.69 -18.11
CA ASP A 1017 -18.60 17.70 -18.71
C ASP A 1017 -17.75 16.47 -18.42
N SER A 1018 -17.96 15.84 -17.27
CA SER A 1018 -17.27 14.61 -16.90
C SER A 1018 -18.23 13.44 -16.68
N PHE A 1019 -17.69 12.22 -16.70
CA PHE A 1019 -18.45 11.03 -16.35
C PHE A 1019 -18.92 11.05 -14.88
N ASP A 1020 -18.17 11.73 -14.01
CA ASP A 1020 -18.56 11.97 -12.61
C ASP A 1020 -19.78 12.88 -12.51
N ASP A 1021 -19.83 13.96 -13.29
CA ASP A 1021 -21.00 14.86 -13.36
C ASP A 1021 -22.24 14.12 -13.85
N LEU A 1022 -22.06 13.22 -14.83
CA LEU A 1022 -23.13 12.36 -15.31
C LEU A 1022 -23.64 11.44 -14.19
N ILE A 1023 -22.75 10.78 -13.46
CA ILE A 1023 -23.15 9.92 -12.32
C ILE A 1023 -23.89 10.74 -11.27
N ILE A 1024 -23.41 11.95 -10.94
CA ILE A 1024 -24.08 12.82 -9.96
C ILE A 1024 -25.49 13.19 -10.44
N ASP A 1025 -25.65 13.65 -11.69
CA ASP A 1025 -26.97 13.99 -12.26
C ASP A 1025 -27.90 12.76 -12.27
N LEU A 1026 -27.38 11.58 -12.61
CA LEU A 1026 -28.13 10.32 -12.54
C LEU A 1026 -28.62 10.00 -11.13
N LEU A 1027 -27.76 10.13 -10.12
CA LEU A 1027 -28.10 9.82 -8.74
C LEU A 1027 -29.11 10.81 -8.16
N VAL A 1028 -28.98 12.10 -8.48
CA VAL A 1028 -29.90 13.14 -8.01
C VAL A 1028 -31.29 12.94 -8.60
N ASN A 1029 -31.38 12.62 -9.90
CA ASN A 1029 -32.65 12.59 -10.63
C ASN A 1029 -33.35 11.21 -10.63
N ASN A 1030 -32.78 10.17 -10.02
CA ASN A 1030 -33.38 8.84 -9.95
C ASN A 1030 -33.61 8.37 -8.49
N PRO A 1031 -34.69 7.60 -8.23
CA PRO A 1031 -34.96 7.04 -6.91
C PRO A 1031 -34.05 5.82 -6.65
N ILE A 1032 -32.86 6.07 -6.08
CA ILE A 1032 -31.86 5.04 -5.77
C ILE A 1032 -31.46 5.13 -4.30
N GLU A 1033 -31.29 3.99 -3.64
CA GLU A 1033 -30.71 3.96 -2.30
C GLU A 1033 -29.24 4.42 -2.35
N MET A 1034 -28.93 5.52 -1.68
CA MET A 1034 -27.63 6.19 -1.73
C MET A 1034 -26.55 5.49 -0.89
N LYS A 1035 -26.34 4.20 -1.20
CA LYS A 1035 -25.30 3.31 -0.69
C LYS A 1035 -24.50 2.74 -1.87
N LYS A 1036 -23.25 2.38 -1.62
CA LYS A 1036 -22.29 1.93 -2.64
C LYS A 1036 -22.83 0.78 -3.52
N ALA A 1037 -23.32 -0.29 -2.92
CA ALA A 1037 -23.75 -1.48 -3.66
C ALA A 1037 -24.99 -1.22 -4.54
N PRO A 1038 -26.10 -0.65 -4.04
CA PRO A 1038 -27.27 -0.30 -4.87
C PRO A 1038 -26.95 0.67 -6.01
N VAL A 1039 -26.08 1.65 -5.77
CA VAL A 1039 -25.66 2.60 -6.81
C VAL A 1039 -24.87 1.91 -7.93
N LEU A 1040 -23.85 1.12 -7.58
CA LEU A 1040 -23.07 0.38 -8.57
C LEU A 1040 -23.91 -0.64 -9.33
N GLN A 1041 -24.90 -1.24 -8.66
CA GLN A 1041 -25.90 -2.12 -9.28
C GLN A 1041 -26.71 -1.36 -10.33
N TYR A 1042 -27.31 -0.24 -9.95
CA TYR A 1042 -28.10 0.61 -10.84
C TYR A 1042 -27.32 1.06 -12.09
N LEU A 1043 -26.09 1.57 -11.89
CA LEU A 1043 -25.26 2.04 -12.99
C LEU A 1043 -24.89 0.92 -13.97
N SER A 1044 -24.70 -0.30 -13.46
CA SER A 1044 -24.42 -1.48 -14.27
C SER A 1044 -25.67 -1.95 -15.02
N ASP A 1045 -26.81 -2.05 -14.33
CA ASP A 1045 -28.08 -2.52 -14.92
C ASP A 1045 -28.60 -1.59 -16.02
N LYS A 1046 -28.33 -0.28 -15.89
CA LYS A 1046 -28.65 0.72 -16.91
C LYS A 1046 -27.61 0.88 -18.01
N GLY A 1047 -26.51 0.12 -17.97
CA GLY A 1047 -25.46 0.13 -19.00
C GLY A 1047 -24.53 1.35 -18.97
N TYR A 1048 -24.51 2.12 -17.88
CA TYR A 1048 -23.50 3.17 -17.69
C TYR A 1048 -22.13 2.59 -17.33
N LEU A 1049 -22.09 1.45 -16.62
CA LEU A 1049 -20.88 0.73 -16.27
C LEU A 1049 -20.92 -0.72 -16.78
N ALA A 1050 -19.81 -1.18 -17.35
CA ALA A 1050 -19.64 -2.59 -17.73
C ALA A 1050 -19.46 -3.53 -16.52
N ARG A 1051 -18.95 -3.00 -15.40
CA ARG A 1051 -18.71 -3.76 -14.16
C ARG A 1051 -19.18 -2.96 -12.96
N ARG A 1052 -19.66 -3.64 -11.92
CA ARG A 1052 -20.09 -3.03 -10.63
C ARG A 1052 -18.89 -2.54 -9.79
N ARG A 1053 -18.01 -1.73 -10.39
CA ARG A 1053 -16.82 -1.16 -9.77
C ARG A 1053 -16.55 0.23 -10.36
N TYR A 1054 -16.41 1.21 -9.49
CA TYR A 1054 -15.95 2.55 -9.81
C TYR A 1054 -15.24 3.11 -8.58
N SER A 1055 -14.00 3.56 -8.72
CA SER A 1055 -13.11 3.91 -7.58
C SER A 1055 -13.64 5.07 -6.75
N GLU A 1056 -14.25 6.06 -7.40
CA GLU A 1056 -14.69 7.31 -6.76
C GLU A 1056 -16.16 7.30 -6.35
N ILE A 1057 -16.85 6.16 -6.43
CA ILE A 1057 -18.31 6.14 -6.26
C ILE A 1057 -18.79 6.66 -4.90
N GLU A 1058 -18.00 6.46 -3.83
CA GLU A 1058 -18.37 6.91 -2.49
C GLU A 1058 -18.35 8.44 -2.38
N SER A 1059 -17.37 9.11 -2.99
CA SER A 1059 -17.30 10.57 -3.01
C SER A 1059 -18.42 11.17 -3.86
N LEU A 1060 -18.77 10.53 -4.98
CA LEU A 1060 -19.89 10.94 -5.84
C LEU A 1060 -21.25 10.81 -5.15
N ILE A 1061 -21.46 9.75 -4.35
CA ILE A 1061 -22.68 9.57 -3.56
C ILE A 1061 -22.84 10.72 -2.55
N ILE A 1062 -21.76 11.14 -1.89
CA ILE A 1062 -21.78 12.26 -0.92
C ILE A 1062 -22.18 13.56 -1.65
N LYS A 1063 -21.55 13.84 -2.79
CA LYS A 1063 -21.87 15.02 -3.61
C LYS A 1063 -23.33 15.01 -4.08
N ALA A 1064 -23.83 13.87 -4.55
CA ALA A 1064 -25.21 13.72 -5.00
C ALA A 1064 -26.23 13.91 -3.85
N LYS A 1065 -25.95 13.40 -2.65
CA LYS A 1065 -26.79 13.64 -1.46
C LYS A 1065 -26.90 15.13 -1.13
N ALA A 1066 -25.78 15.85 -1.13
CA ALA A 1066 -25.75 17.28 -0.85
C ALA A 1066 -26.54 18.09 -1.89
N GLN A 1067 -26.46 17.72 -3.18
CA GLN A 1067 -27.26 18.37 -4.23
C GLN A 1067 -28.75 18.05 -4.14
N LYS A 1068 -29.12 16.83 -3.71
CA LYS A 1068 -30.52 16.43 -3.55
C LYS A 1068 -31.19 17.19 -2.41
N GLN A 1069 -30.51 17.36 -1.28
CA GLN A 1069 -30.98 18.19 -0.16
C GLN A 1069 -31.26 19.63 -0.59
N ARG A 1070 -30.36 20.26 -1.36
CA ARG A 1070 -30.54 21.63 -1.89
C ARG A 1070 -31.69 21.79 -2.91
N LYS A 1071 -32.21 20.69 -3.47
CA LYS A 1071 -33.35 20.70 -4.40
C LYS A 1071 -34.68 20.45 -3.70
N ASP A 1072 -34.63 19.79 -2.54
CA ASP A 1072 -35.80 19.46 -1.72
C ASP A 1072 -36.11 20.58 -0.70
N ASP A 1073 -35.15 21.49 -0.45
CA ASP A 1073 -35.31 22.81 0.19
C ASP A 1073 -35.75 23.88 -0.84
#